data_AF-A0A8P4GFG8-F1
#
_entry.id   AF-A0A8P4GFG8-F1
#
_cell.length_a   1.000
_cell.length_b   1.000
_cell.length_c   1.000
_cell.angle_alpha   90.00
_cell.angle_beta   90.00
_cell.angle_gamma   90.00
#
_symmetry.space_group_name_H-M   'P 1'
#
loop_
_entity.id
_entity.type
_entity.pdbx_description
1 polymer ?
#
loop_
_entity_poly.entity_id
_entity_poly.type
_entity_poly.pdbx_seq_one_letter_code
_entity_poly.pdbx_strand_id
1 'polypeptide(L)'
;TLQVLVKREELMAQLLELRTQNYQLSDDLRKNSAELNAVRQKNVVLERDFIKAQKEVDALLSENEMLQGKLHSQEEDFRLQNSTLMTELSKLCTQIEQLEQENQGLKDGGAAAATSPPTNPTSSPVDGELLRLQAENSTLQKKMKGVNEQLKYVFIDRRSSFKLFINTTVCYKMSLLTQSAIGWSAALCPITHCFGPELEMALNTEQEEKRLLREQIHNLEVLIQLLLPLLDVLFVCCRTKIDEINQRKEEEVKALNTRIQKLQSDLTAANQVTAELREQLQSREKEHELAVHTLKNQIQTVKTQEMNLLREQQEALTAELQQRRVEQESLLAQRDDLDSQLQESSFANRKLLEQLTEEGQEKEKLLRELDEAKKTAEKRKAMLDDMAIQLNQEKSDHKEALSDLKLQHEKEVLGVRARYEKELRGLHEDKNRSEEEIRQQLRDEKARTKELEGVLQRVEELQAQVLSMEGTKGWFERRLKEAEENIEKKTLEHQEEIKQLHKEHTLQLEEKQSEMEGVKQQLVEVEKQRDEHNDTIGKLKQEIKDTVDGQRILEKKGSAALKDLKRQLQLERKRADKLQERLQEILTNSKTRTGLEELVLSEINSPSRTQQTGDSSSVSSFSYRDMMKEPQPTNQNKSGGGSPQSQRPAELSDDEVGELFQRLAEVQQEKWMLEEKVKHLEVSCSSMAEDICRKSAIIETYVMDSRIDVSGSHGGSQGDRGGLGSVLRDLVKPGDENLREMNKKLQNMLEEQLTKNMHLQKDLELLSQELVRLSKESPGGSAVGSG
;
A
#
# COMPACT_ATOMS: atom_id res chain seq x y z
N THR A 1 -51.77 -31.20 29.70
CA THR A 1 -51.27 -32.08 28.62
C THR A 1 -50.72 -31.30 27.44
N LEU A 2 -51.54 -30.58 26.65
CA LEU A 2 -51.09 -29.84 25.45
C LEU A 2 -49.82 -28.99 25.67
N GLN A 3 -49.79 -28.18 26.73
CA GLN A 3 -48.65 -27.32 27.07
C GLN A 3 -47.32 -28.09 27.30
N VAL A 4 -47.39 -29.36 27.72
CA VAL A 4 -46.22 -30.25 27.88
C VAL A 4 -45.79 -30.86 26.54
N LEU A 5 -46.73 -31.08 25.61
CA LEU A 5 -46.41 -31.53 24.25
C LEU A 5 -45.70 -30.41 23.48
N VAL A 6 -46.24 -29.18 23.51
CA VAL A 6 -45.58 -28.01 22.90
C VAL A 6 -44.19 -27.80 23.49
N LYS A 7 -44.03 -27.85 24.82
CA LYS A 7 -42.71 -27.74 25.47
C LYS A 7 -41.74 -28.85 25.06
N ARG A 8 -42.24 -30.05 24.78
CA ARG A 8 -41.44 -31.19 24.28
C ARG A 8 -41.06 -31.02 22.82
N GLU A 9 -41.93 -30.46 21.99
CA GLU A 9 -41.68 -30.18 20.58
C GLU A 9 -40.67 -29.03 20.40
N GLU A 10 -40.81 -27.94 21.17
CA GLU A 10 -39.80 -26.87 21.29
C GLU A 10 -38.41 -27.43 21.62
N LEU A 11 -38.33 -28.25 22.67
CA LEU A 11 -37.06 -28.78 23.18
C LEU A 11 -36.47 -29.85 22.23
N MET A 12 -37.31 -30.59 21.51
CA MET A 12 -36.87 -31.52 20.45
C MET A 12 -36.36 -30.78 19.21
N ALA A 13 -36.97 -29.65 18.84
CA ALA A 13 -36.49 -28.79 17.75
C ALA A 13 -35.13 -28.17 18.10
N GLN A 14 -34.98 -27.60 19.32
CA GLN A 14 -33.70 -27.08 19.82
C GLN A 14 -32.60 -28.15 19.86
N LEU A 15 -32.94 -29.38 20.27
CA LEU A 15 -31.98 -30.49 20.26
C LEU A 15 -31.54 -30.90 18.84
N LEU A 16 -32.45 -30.85 17.86
CA LEU A 16 -32.15 -31.12 16.45
C LEU A 16 -31.30 -30.00 15.83
N GLU A 17 -31.58 -28.74 16.16
CA GLU A 17 -30.81 -27.58 15.73
C GLU A 17 -29.38 -27.63 16.29
N LEU A 18 -29.21 -27.79 17.60
CA LEU A 18 -27.91 -27.96 18.25
C LEU A 18 -27.12 -29.13 17.67
N ARG A 19 -27.78 -30.24 17.34
CA ARG A 19 -27.14 -31.40 16.69
C ARG A 19 -26.68 -31.08 15.26
N THR A 20 -27.48 -30.32 14.51
CA THR A 20 -27.14 -29.87 13.15
C THR A 20 -25.94 -28.91 13.18
N GLN A 21 -25.95 -27.92 14.09
CA GLN A 21 -24.83 -27.02 14.34
C GLN A 21 -23.56 -27.80 14.74
N ASN A 22 -23.68 -28.84 15.59
CA ASN A 22 -22.54 -29.65 16.01
C ASN A 22 -21.93 -30.48 14.87
N TYR A 23 -22.75 -31.00 13.94
CA TYR A 23 -22.25 -31.64 12.73
C TYR A 23 -21.56 -30.63 11.79
N GLN A 24 -22.15 -29.45 11.56
CA GLN A 24 -21.55 -28.40 10.74
C GLN A 24 -20.18 -27.98 11.28
N LEU A 25 -20.09 -27.66 12.59
CA LEU A 25 -18.82 -27.34 13.26
C LEU A 25 -17.79 -28.49 13.18
N SER A 26 -18.24 -29.75 13.19
CA SER A 26 -17.35 -30.91 13.03
C SER A 26 -16.80 -31.03 11.60
N ASP A 27 -17.57 -30.64 10.59
CA ASP A 27 -17.14 -30.64 9.19
C ASP A 27 -16.23 -29.46 8.88
N ASP A 28 -16.54 -28.28 9.42
CA ASP A 28 -15.67 -27.10 9.34
C ASP A 28 -14.33 -27.34 10.07
N LEU A 29 -14.33 -28.00 11.23
CA LEU A 29 -13.09 -28.43 11.90
C LEU A 29 -12.29 -29.43 11.07
N ARG A 30 -12.94 -30.39 10.39
CA ARG A 30 -12.26 -31.33 9.48
C ARG A 30 -11.66 -30.62 8.27
N LYS A 31 -12.38 -29.69 7.66
CA LYS A 31 -11.92 -28.86 6.55
C LYS A 31 -10.73 -27.99 6.94
N ASN A 32 -10.85 -27.23 8.02
CA ASN A 32 -9.79 -26.37 8.55
C ASN A 32 -8.53 -27.18 8.93
N SER A 33 -8.69 -28.41 9.45
CA SER A 33 -7.56 -29.31 9.73
C SER A 33 -6.85 -29.79 8.46
N ALA A 34 -7.60 -30.09 7.39
CA ALA A 34 -7.02 -30.45 6.09
C ALA A 34 -6.27 -29.27 5.46
N GLU A 35 -6.86 -28.08 5.48
CA GLU A 35 -6.24 -26.84 4.97
C GLU A 35 -4.98 -26.46 5.75
N LEU A 36 -5.00 -26.54 7.08
CA LEU A 36 -3.82 -26.32 7.93
C LEU A 36 -2.68 -27.29 7.58
N ASN A 37 -2.99 -28.56 7.32
CA ASN A 37 -1.99 -29.55 6.92
C ASN A 37 -1.44 -29.29 5.50
N ALA A 38 -2.28 -28.83 4.56
CA ALA A 38 -1.83 -28.41 3.23
C ALA A 38 -0.92 -27.17 3.29
N VAL A 39 -1.25 -26.18 4.13
CA VAL A 39 -0.40 -24.99 4.37
C VAL A 39 0.93 -25.39 5.00
N ARG A 40 0.94 -26.30 5.98
CA ARG A 40 2.18 -26.85 6.57
C ARG A 40 3.06 -27.56 5.54
N GLN A 41 2.47 -28.36 4.64
CA GLN A 41 3.24 -28.99 3.56
C GLN A 41 3.82 -27.98 2.57
N LYS A 42 3.04 -26.96 2.17
CA LYS A 42 3.55 -25.85 1.33
C LYS A 42 4.71 -25.12 2.01
N ASN A 43 4.59 -24.84 3.31
CA ASN A 43 5.63 -24.16 4.09
C ASN A 43 6.95 -24.96 4.11
N VAL A 44 6.90 -26.28 4.34
CA VAL A 44 8.07 -27.18 4.28
C VAL A 44 8.69 -27.29 2.88
N VAL A 45 7.91 -27.08 1.81
CA VAL A 45 8.45 -26.99 0.44
C VAL A 45 9.17 -25.66 0.24
N LEU A 46 8.52 -24.54 0.56
CA LEU A 46 9.11 -23.20 0.46
C LEU A 46 10.39 -23.05 1.30
N GLU A 47 10.42 -23.62 2.51
CA GLU A 47 11.60 -23.63 3.39
C GLU A 47 12.77 -24.41 2.77
N ARG A 48 12.50 -25.55 2.13
CA ARG A 48 13.51 -26.31 1.38
C ARG A 48 14.04 -25.53 0.18
N ASP A 49 13.17 -24.85 -0.54
CA ASP A 49 13.54 -24.15 -1.77
C ASP A 49 14.24 -22.81 -1.48
N PHE A 50 13.89 -22.13 -0.39
CA PHE A 50 14.68 -21.03 0.19
C PHE A 50 16.10 -21.47 0.54
N ILE A 51 16.27 -22.64 1.17
CA ILE A 51 17.60 -23.21 1.49
C ILE A 51 18.41 -23.57 0.22
N LYS A 52 17.77 -23.82 -0.93
CA LYS A 52 18.48 -23.95 -2.22
C LYS A 52 18.93 -22.58 -2.73
N ALA A 53 17.99 -21.64 -2.82
CA ALA A 53 18.25 -20.29 -3.33
C ALA A 53 19.36 -19.58 -2.54
N GLN A 54 19.39 -19.73 -1.21
CA GLN A 54 20.48 -19.21 -0.38
C GLN A 54 21.85 -19.76 -0.81
N LYS A 55 21.97 -21.07 -1.03
CA LYS A 55 23.23 -21.70 -1.46
C LYS A 55 23.66 -21.30 -2.86
N GLU A 56 22.71 -21.00 -3.73
CA GLU A 56 22.95 -20.48 -5.08
C GLU A 56 23.47 -19.04 -5.02
N VAL A 57 22.88 -18.19 -4.17
CA VAL A 57 23.39 -16.84 -3.85
C VAL A 57 24.78 -16.91 -3.22
N ASP A 58 25.01 -17.78 -2.24
CA ASP A 58 26.32 -17.95 -1.58
C ASP A 58 27.42 -18.36 -2.61
N ALA A 59 27.07 -19.22 -3.58
CA ALA A 59 27.98 -19.63 -4.65
C ALA A 59 28.26 -18.50 -5.65
N LEU A 60 27.22 -17.77 -6.08
CA LEU A 60 27.35 -16.61 -6.99
C LEU A 60 28.16 -15.47 -6.36
N LEU A 61 28.03 -15.24 -5.04
CA LEU A 61 28.87 -14.28 -4.31
C LEU A 61 30.35 -14.69 -4.34
N SER A 62 30.65 -15.97 -4.07
CA SER A 62 32.03 -16.48 -4.11
C SER A 62 32.64 -16.43 -5.52
N GLU A 63 31.85 -16.67 -6.57
CA GLU A 63 32.29 -16.45 -7.96
C GLU A 63 32.53 -14.96 -8.25
N ASN A 64 31.66 -14.06 -7.76
CA ASN A 64 31.82 -12.62 -7.94
C ASN A 64 33.09 -12.09 -7.27
N GLU A 65 33.39 -12.52 -6.04
CA GLU A 65 34.65 -12.21 -5.34
C GLU A 65 35.87 -12.68 -6.15
N MET A 66 35.82 -13.90 -6.70
CA MET A 66 36.90 -14.43 -7.56
C MET A 66 37.08 -13.61 -8.84
N LEU A 67 35.99 -13.14 -9.46
CA LEU A 67 36.03 -12.31 -10.66
C LEU A 67 36.53 -10.89 -10.36
N GLN A 68 36.12 -10.29 -9.24
CA GLN A 68 36.64 -8.99 -8.79
C GLN A 68 38.15 -9.05 -8.49
N GLY A 69 38.64 -10.14 -7.88
CA GLY A 69 40.07 -10.36 -7.64
C GLY A 69 40.88 -10.51 -8.95
N LYS A 70 40.33 -11.23 -9.94
CA LYS A 70 40.94 -11.34 -11.28
C LYS A 70 40.98 -9.98 -11.99
N LEU A 71 39.91 -9.18 -11.89
CA LEU A 71 39.84 -7.85 -12.47
C LEU A 71 40.87 -6.90 -11.85
N HIS A 72 40.98 -6.87 -10.52
CA HIS A 72 42.02 -6.07 -9.82
C HIS A 72 43.43 -6.47 -10.25
N SER A 73 43.73 -7.77 -10.37
CA SER A 73 45.03 -8.24 -10.85
C SER A 73 45.32 -7.74 -12.28
N GLN A 74 44.32 -7.74 -13.18
CA GLN A 74 44.49 -7.21 -14.54
C GLN A 74 44.62 -5.68 -14.58
N GLU A 75 43.94 -4.95 -13.69
CA GLU A 75 44.12 -3.51 -13.54
C GLU A 75 45.50 -3.14 -12.97
N GLU A 76 46.04 -3.94 -12.04
CA GLU A 76 47.42 -3.80 -11.53
C GLU A 76 48.46 -4.12 -12.61
N ASP A 77 48.30 -5.21 -13.36
CA ASP A 77 49.17 -5.55 -14.50
C ASP A 77 49.16 -4.45 -15.57
N PHE A 78 47.98 -3.93 -15.93
CA PHE A 78 47.85 -2.85 -16.91
C PHE A 78 48.45 -1.52 -16.41
N ARG A 79 48.26 -1.19 -15.13
CA ARG A 79 48.91 -0.04 -14.49
C ARG A 79 50.43 -0.18 -14.49
N LEU A 80 50.94 -1.36 -14.17
CA LEU A 80 52.37 -1.65 -14.19
C LEU A 80 52.93 -1.52 -15.61
N GLN A 81 52.28 -2.14 -16.61
CA GLN A 81 52.66 -2.05 -18.02
C GLN A 81 52.70 -0.59 -18.52
N ASN A 82 51.69 0.21 -18.17
CA ASN A 82 51.61 1.63 -18.54
C ASN A 82 52.72 2.45 -17.84
N SER A 83 52.95 2.21 -16.54
CA SER A 83 54.06 2.83 -15.80
C SER A 83 55.43 2.46 -16.39
N THR A 84 55.64 1.21 -16.81
CA THR A 84 56.87 0.79 -17.51
C THR A 84 56.99 1.46 -18.87
N LEU A 85 55.92 1.51 -19.67
CA LEU A 85 55.91 2.19 -20.97
C LEU A 85 56.27 3.68 -20.84
N MET A 86 55.68 4.39 -19.88
CA MET A 86 56.02 5.79 -19.60
C MET A 86 57.49 5.97 -19.15
N THR A 87 58.04 4.98 -18.44
CA THR A 87 59.46 4.97 -18.02
C THR A 87 60.39 4.76 -19.21
N GLU A 88 60.10 3.81 -20.11
CA GLU A 88 60.91 3.60 -21.33
C GLU A 88 60.77 4.75 -22.34
N LEU A 89 59.58 5.34 -22.49
CA LEU A 89 59.39 6.57 -23.27
C LEU A 89 60.24 7.73 -22.71
N SER A 90 60.24 7.92 -21.38
CA SER A 90 61.07 8.94 -20.74
C SER A 90 62.57 8.73 -20.99
N LYS A 91 63.05 7.48 -20.89
CA LYS A 91 64.44 7.12 -21.24
C LYS A 91 64.75 7.45 -22.70
N LEU A 92 63.89 7.03 -23.63
CA LEU A 92 64.07 7.30 -25.06
C LEU A 92 64.11 8.80 -25.36
N CYS A 93 63.26 9.61 -24.73
CA CYS A 93 63.34 11.07 -24.82
C CYS A 93 64.70 11.59 -24.33
N THR A 94 65.17 11.20 -23.14
CA THR A 94 66.50 11.63 -22.65
C THR A 94 67.66 11.13 -23.51
N GLN A 95 67.52 9.98 -24.17
CA GLN A 95 68.53 9.44 -25.09
C GLN A 95 68.54 10.20 -26.42
N ILE A 96 67.37 10.62 -26.92
CA ILE A 96 67.26 11.52 -28.07
C ILE A 96 67.87 12.88 -27.74
N GLU A 97 67.54 13.49 -26.59
CA GLU A 97 68.14 14.76 -26.14
C GLU A 97 69.67 14.67 -26.01
N GLN A 98 70.20 13.55 -25.51
CA GLN A 98 71.65 13.30 -25.43
C GLN A 98 72.28 13.17 -26.82
N LEU A 99 71.64 12.45 -27.75
CA LEU A 99 72.12 12.31 -29.13
C LEU A 99 72.01 13.62 -29.92
N GLU A 100 71.01 14.46 -29.64
CA GLU A 100 70.90 15.80 -30.22
C GLU A 100 71.99 16.73 -29.67
N GLN A 101 72.29 16.67 -28.37
CA GLN A 101 73.42 17.39 -27.76
C GLN A 101 74.77 16.89 -28.29
N GLU A 102 74.95 15.58 -28.52
CA GLU A 102 76.16 15.03 -29.12
C GLU A 102 76.31 15.46 -30.59
N ASN A 103 75.25 15.38 -31.39
CA ASN A 103 75.25 15.89 -32.77
C ASN A 103 75.51 17.41 -32.83
N GLN A 104 75.02 18.18 -31.86
CA GLN A 104 75.30 19.60 -31.77
C GLN A 104 76.74 19.88 -31.33
N GLY A 105 77.28 19.14 -30.36
CA GLY A 105 78.68 19.21 -29.96
C GLY A 105 79.66 18.81 -31.08
N LEU A 106 79.29 17.83 -31.92
CA LEU A 106 80.04 17.44 -33.13
C LEU A 106 79.95 18.51 -34.23
N LYS A 107 78.80 19.18 -34.40
CA LYS A 107 78.67 20.37 -35.25
C LYS A 107 79.55 21.52 -34.78
N ASP A 108 79.52 21.84 -33.49
CA ASP A 108 80.25 22.97 -32.92
C ASP A 108 81.76 22.70 -32.89
N GLY A 109 82.17 21.45 -32.67
CA GLY A 109 83.55 20.98 -32.89
C GLY A 109 84.00 21.10 -34.35
N GLY A 110 83.09 20.90 -35.32
CA GLY A 110 83.32 21.17 -36.74
C GLY A 110 83.35 22.66 -37.10
N ALA A 111 82.62 23.51 -36.37
CA ALA A 111 82.51 24.95 -36.62
C ALA A 111 83.64 25.77 -35.98
N ALA A 112 84.22 25.31 -34.85
CA ALA A 112 85.24 26.03 -34.09
C ALA A 112 86.63 26.13 -34.78
N ALA A 113 86.83 25.47 -35.93
CA ALA A 113 88.11 25.43 -36.63
C ALA A 113 88.46 26.70 -37.44
N ALA A 114 87.79 27.83 -37.20
CA ALA A 114 87.81 28.98 -38.12
C ALA A 114 87.93 30.38 -37.48
N THR A 115 88.65 30.57 -36.35
CA THR A 115 89.46 31.81 -36.09
C THR A 115 90.32 31.76 -34.82
N SER A 116 91.52 32.40 -34.91
CA SER A 116 92.39 32.86 -33.80
C SER A 116 93.33 31.82 -33.09
N PRO A 117 94.43 32.28 -32.42
CA PRO A 117 95.61 31.45 -32.08
C PRO A 117 95.63 30.91 -30.62
N PRO A 118 96.60 30.04 -30.24
CA PRO A 118 96.30 28.92 -29.34
C PRO A 118 96.73 29.04 -27.86
N THR A 119 96.00 28.33 -26.99
CA THR A 119 96.51 27.73 -25.75
C THR A 119 95.99 26.29 -25.60
N ASN A 120 96.88 25.31 -25.77
CA ASN A 120 96.66 23.90 -25.40
C ASN A 120 96.80 23.72 -23.86
N PRO A 121 96.41 22.59 -23.22
CA PRO A 121 96.19 21.27 -23.81
C PRO A 121 94.94 20.48 -23.39
N THR A 122 94.39 19.66 -24.29
CA THR A 122 94.26 18.18 -24.11
C THR A 122 93.65 17.52 -25.36
N SER A 123 94.49 16.95 -26.22
CA SER A 123 94.05 16.16 -27.38
C SER A 123 93.55 14.77 -26.96
N SER A 124 92.42 14.32 -27.51
CA SER A 124 91.92 12.96 -27.30
C SER A 124 92.78 11.92 -28.06
N PRO A 125 92.69 10.61 -27.74
CA PRO A 125 93.65 9.62 -28.26
C PRO A 125 93.54 9.30 -29.76
N VAL A 126 92.42 9.64 -30.40
CA VAL A 126 92.02 9.06 -31.69
C VAL A 126 92.81 9.63 -32.88
N ASP A 127 93.08 10.94 -32.91
CA ASP A 127 93.83 11.58 -34.01
C ASP A 127 95.26 11.04 -34.14
N GLY A 128 95.90 10.70 -33.02
CA GLY A 128 97.24 10.11 -33.01
C GLY A 128 97.28 8.72 -33.67
N GLU A 129 96.20 7.94 -33.56
CA GLU A 129 96.12 6.62 -34.19
C GLU A 129 95.69 6.71 -35.66
N LEU A 130 94.81 7.66 -36.01
CA LEU A 130 94.45 7.94 -37.40
C LEU A 130 95.65 8.42 -38.22
N LEU A 131 96.47 9.35 -37.71
CA LEU A 131 97.70 9.79 -38.37
C LEU A 131 98.70 8.63 -38.54
N ARG A 132 98.82 7.73 -37.54
CA ARG A 132 99.69 6.55 -37.62
C ARG A 132 99.25 5.61 -38.74
N LEU A 133 97.96 5.27 -38.79
CA LEU A 133 97.39 4.40 -39.82
C LEU A 133 97.45 5.03 -41.23
N GLN A 134 97.29 6.36 -41.34
CA GLN A 134 97.39 7.06 -42.62
C GLN A 134 98.84 7.17 -43.12
N ALA A 135 99.82 7.28 -42.21
CA ALA A 135 101.25 7.18 -42.52
C ALA A 135 101.64 5.75 -42.96
N GLU A 136 101.11 4.71 -42.31
CA GLU A 136 101.29 3.31 -42.75
C GLU A 136 100.66 3.07 -44.13
N ASN A 137 99.45 3.56 -44.39
CA ASN A 137 98.81 3.47 -45.70
C ASN A 137 99.63 4.15 -46.80
N SER A 138 100.18 5.34 -46.53
CA SER A 138 101.08 6.06 -47.46
C SER A 138 102.36 5.26 -47.75
N THR A 139 102.94 4.63 -46.72
CA THR A 139 104.11 3.74 -46.84
C THR A 139 103.77 2.46 -47.62
N LEU A 140 102.59 1.87 -47.41
CA LEU A 140 102.11 0.68 -48.13
C LEU A 140 101.82 0.99 -49.60
N GLN A 141 101.18 2.13 -49.91
CA GLN A 141 100.96 2.57 -51.29
C GLN A 141 102.29 2.86 -52.03
N LYS A 142 103.29 3.44 -51.35
CA LYS A 142 104.65 3.58 -51.92
C LYS A 142 105.31 2.22 -52.19
N LYS A 143 105.22 1.26 -51.27
CA LYS A 143 105.70 -0.12 -51.50
C LYS A 143 104.98 -0.79 -52.67
N MET A 144 103.66 -0.63 -52.77
CA MET A 144 102.86 -1.21 -53.85
C MET A 144 103.18 -0.60 -55.23
N LYS A 145 103.45 0.71 -55.32
CA LYS A 145 103.99 1.32 -56.55
C LYS A 145 105.35 0.75 -56.91
N GLY A 146 106.28 0.66 -55.95
CA GLY A 146 107.62 0.10 -56.18
C GLY A 146 107.60 -1.34 -56.72
N VAL A 147 106.72 -2.19 -56.20
CA VAL A 147 106.53 -3.57 -56.71
C VAL A 147 105.92 -3.58 -58.12
N ASN A 148 104.94 -2.71 -58.40
CA ASN A 148 104.30 -2.60 -59.72
C ASN A 148 105.25 -2.06 -60.80
N GLU A 149 106.25 -1.25 -60.43
CA GLU A 149 107.27 -0.74 -61.35
C GLU A 149 108.44 -1.73 -61.57
N GLN A 150 108.73 -2.61 -60.60
CA GLN A 150 109.68 -3.71 -60.79
C GLN A 150 109.15 -4.83 -61.70
N LEU A 151 107.81 -5.02 -61.77
CA LEU A 151 107.17 -6.05 -62.62
C LEU A 151 107.15 -5.74 -64.13
N LYS A 152 107.63 -4.56 -64.56
CA LYS A 152 107.59 -4.12 -65.97
C LYS A 152 108.82 -4.45 -66.83
N TYR A 153 109.87 -5.05 -66.26
CA TYR A 153 111.17 -5.21 -66.94
C TYR A 153 111.48 -6.59 -67.53
N VAL A 154 110.59 -7.59 -67.41
CA VAL A 154 110.81 -8.95 -67.97
C VAL A 154 109.58 -9.49 -68.70
N PHE A 155 109.18 -8.86 -69.81
CA PHE A 155 108.61 -9.60 -70.97
C PHE A 155 108.64 -8.79 -72.29
N ILE A 156 109.83 -8.40 -72.75
CA ILE A 156 110.05 -7.97 -74.13
C ILE A 156 110.56 -9.18 -74.93
N ASP A 157 109.66 -9.94 -75.56
CA ASP A 157 109.78 -10.39 -76.97
C ASP A 157 108.54 -11.16 -77.46
N ARG A 158 107.65 -10.47 -78.19
CA ARG A 158 107.40 -10.79 -79.61
C ARG A 158 106.61 -9.68 -80.30
N ARG A 159 106.94 -9.41 -81.56
CA ARG A 159 106.62 -8.16 -82.26
C ARG A 159 106.07 -8.41 -83.67
N SER A 160 105.07 -7.61 -84.07
CA SER A 160 104.44 -7.57 -85.41
C SER A 160 103.65 -8.85 -85.79
N SER A 161 102.63 -8.81 -86.66
CA SER A 161 102.42 -7.91 -87.81
C SER A 161 100.94 -7.80 -88.25
N PHE A 162 100.61 -6.85 -89.16
CA PHE A 162 99.32 -6.66 -89.88
C PHE A 162 98.04 -6.46 -89.01
N LYS A 163 97.15 -5.47 -89.17
CA LYS A 163 96.99 -4.31 -90.08
C LYS A 163 96.54 -4.58 -91.54
N LEU A 164 95.41 -3.95 -91.91
CA LEU A 164 94.95 -3.50 -93.25
C LEU A 164 93.95 -4.40 -94.05
N PHE A 165 93.28 -3.74 -95.00
CA PHE A 165 92.30 -4.17 -96.04
C PHE A 165 90.84 -4.40 -95.58
N ILE A 166 89.75 -3.86 -96.17
CA ILE A 166 89.37 -3.26 -97.50
C ILE A 166 88.61 -4.23 -98.45
N ASN A 167 87.26 -4.14 -98.38
CA ASN A 167 86.29 -3.91 -99.47
C ASN A 167 86.01 -4.96 -100.59
N THR A 168 84.78 -4.86 -101.14
CA THR A 168 84.32 -5.17 -102.52
C THR A 168 83.66 -6.53 -102.81
N THR A 169 82.81 -6.51 -103.87
CA THR A 169 82.25 -7.64 -104.68
C THR A 169 80.98 -8.29 -104.09
N VAL A 170 79.76 -8.21 -104.65
CA VAL A 170 79.19 -8.21 -106.03
C VAL A 170 79.08 -9.61 -106.66
N CYS A 171 77.85 -10.08 -106.86
CA CYS A 171 77.52 -11.27 -107.67
C CYS A 171 76.40 -10.90 -108.67
N TYR A 172 76.64 -10.91 -109.99
CA TYR A 172 76.82 -12.06 -110.92
C TYR A 172 75.51 -12.59 -111.50
N LYS A 173 75.27 -12.32 -112.79
CA LYS A 173 74.41 -13.14 -113.67
C LYS A 173 74.69 -12.86 -115.15
N MET A 174 75.53 -13.69 -115.78
CA MET A 174 75.75 -13.73 -117.23
C MET A 174 76.42 -15.05 -117.62
N SER A 175 75.72 -15.94 -118.33
CA SER A 175 76.29 -16.97 -119.24
C SER A 175 75.21 -17.96 -119.72
N LEU A 176 75.09 -18.09 -121.04
CA LEU A 176 74.42 -19.06 -121.92
C LEU A 176 74.48 -18.38 -123.32
N LEU A 177 74.81 -19.00 -124.45
CA LEU A 177 74.78 -20.40 -124.85
C LEU A 177 75.96 -20.78 -125.79
N THR A 178 76.50 -21.99 -125.57
CA THR A 178 77.00 -23.01 -126.53
C THR A 178 77.88 -22.69 -127.76
N GLN A 179 78.64 -23.73 -128.15
CA GLN A 179 79.68 -23.77 -129.17
C GLN A 179 79.24 -24.61 -130.40
N SER A 180 80.05 -24.58 -131.47
CA SER A 180 80.18 -25.59 -132.54
C SER A 180 79.13 -25.67 -133.66
N ALA A 181 79.62 -25.54 -134.90
CA ALA A 181 79.09 -26.21 -136.09
C ALA A 181 80.19 -26.36 -137.16
N ILE A 182 80.88 -27.51 -137.22
CA ILE A 182 81.74 -27.92 -138.35
C ILE A 182 81.47 -29.40 -138.65
N GLY A 183 81.31 -29.72 -139.93
CA GLY A 183 81.07 -31.07 -140.46
C GLY A 183 79.66 -31.22 -141.09
N TRP A 184 79.45 -32.03 -142.12
CA TRP A 184 80.36 -32.99 -142.78
C TRP A 184 80.23 -32.99 -144.32
N SER A 185 81.38 -33.19 -144.98
CA SER A 185 81.64 -34.06 -146.14
C SER A 185 80.56 -34.31 -147.21
N ALA A 186 80.83 -33.82 -148.43
CA ALA A 186 80.58 -34.48 -149.73
C ALA A 186 81.26 -33.65 -150.86
N ALA A 187 81.77 -34.20 -151.96
CA ALA A 187 82.29 -35.54 -152.30
C ALA A 187 83.07 -35.41 -153.63
N LEU A 188 84.13 -36.19 -153.89
CA LEU A 188 84.62 -36.49 -155.26
C LEU A 188 85.75 -37.54 -155.31
N CYS A 189 85.38 -38.80 -155.54
CA CYS A 189 86.16 -39.89 -156.15
C CYS A 189 85.22 -41.12 -156.26
N PRO A 190 85.47 -42.14 -157.11
CA PRO A 190 86.68 -42.39 -157.90
C PRO A 190 86.42 -42.79 -159.38
N ILE A 191 87.48 -43.27 -160.05
CA ILE A 191 87.50 -44.03 -161.34
C ILE A 191 87.16 -43.25 -162.61
N THR A 192 88.20 -42.90 -163.39
CA THR A 192 88.39 -43.45 -164.76
C THR A 192 89.88 -43.45 -165.10
N HIS A 193 90.40 -44.52 -165.71
CA HIS A 193 91.77 -44.65 -166.24
C HIS A 193 91.77 -44.54 -167.78
N CYS A 194 92.88 -44.11 -168.40
CA CYS A 194 93.34 -44.58 -169.71
C CYS A 194 94.80 -44.13 -170.00
N PHE A 195 95.62 -45.06 -170.53
CA PHE A 195 96.79 -44.98 -171.46
C PHE A 195 97.64 -43.69 -171.62
N GLY A 196 98.88 -43.72 -172.12
CA GLY A 196 99.71 -44.79 -172.70
C GLY A 196 101.00 -44.20 -173.34
N PRO A 197 101.89 -45.02 -173.95
CA PRO A 197 103.25 -44.59 -174.31
C PRO A 197 103.55 -44.52 -175.83
N GLU A 198 104.75 -44.00 -176.13
CA GLU A 198 105.65 -44.38 -177.25
C GLU A 198 105.29 -44.05 -178.72
N LEU A 199 106.30 -44.34 -179.57
CA LEU A 199 106.42 -44.31 -181.03
C LEU A 199 106.75 -42.99 -181.75
N GLU A 200 108.01 -42.94 -182.19
CA GLU A 200 108.54 -42.12 -183.29
C GLU A 200 107.94 -42.50 -184.65
N MET A 201 108.10 -41.62 -185.65
CA MET A 201 108.65 -41.92 -187.00
C MET A 201 108.87 -40.58 -187.74
N ALA A 202 110.00 -40.27 -188.39
CA ALA A 202 110.62 -40.87 -189.59
C ALA A 202 109.87 -40.48 -190.91
N LEU A 203 110.48 -40.25 -192.08
CA LEU A 203 111.88 -40.14 -192.56
C LEU A 203 111.85 -39.72 -194.06
N ASN A 204 113.02 -39.51 -194.71
CA ASN A 204 113.27 -39.28 -196.16
C ASN A 204 113.04 -37.85 -196.68
N THR A 205 113.72 -37.37 -197.73
CA THR A 205 114.70 -37.98 -198.66
C THR A 205 116.10 -37.36 -198.50
N GLU A 206 117.28 -38.00 -198.59
CA GLU A 206 117.82 -39.24 -199.22
C GLU A 206 118.11 -39.21 -200.74
N GLN A 207 119.41 -39.29 -201.05
CA GLN A 207 120.14 -39.75 -202.27
C GLN A 207 120.17 -38.96 -203.60
N GLU A 208 121.09 -39.43 -204.47
CA GLU A 208 121.70 -38.81 -205.68
C GLU A 208 122.49 -37.48 -205.47
N GLU A 209 123.72 -37.27 -205.98
CA GLU A 209 124.60 -38.07 -206.85
C GLU A 209 126.05 -38.20 -206.31
N LYS A 210 126.68 -39.35 -206.55
CA LYS A 210 128.15 -39.48 -206.59
C LYS A 210 128.68 -39.16 -207.99
N ARG A 211 129.54 -38.14 -208.19
CA ARG A 211 130.64 -38.29 -209.19
C ARG A 211 131.84 -37.34 -209.14
N LEU A 212 131.64 -36.04 -208.92
CA LEU A 212 132.62 -34.96 -209.13
C LEU A 212 132.82 -34.12 -207.84
N LEU A 213 134.01 -33.74 -207.37
CA LEU A 213 135.37 -34.30 -207.54
C LEU A 213 135.99 -34.33 -206.14
N ARG A 214 136.50 -35.44 -205.58
CA ARG A 214 137.70 -36.18 -206.00
C ARG A 214 138.98 -35.35 -206.23
N GLU A 215 138.94 -34.03 -206.03
CA GLU A 215 140.05 -33.11 -206.31
C GLU A 215 140.18 -31.95 -205.29
N GLN A 216 139.14 -31.65 -204.50
CA GLN A 216 139.24 -30.77 -203.32
C GLN A 216 139.60 -31.51 -202.02
N ILE A 217 140.12 -32.73 -202.13
CA ILE A 217 140.47 -33.62 -201.00
C ILE A 217 141.60 -33.06 -200.11
N HIS A 218 142.33 -32.03 -200.54
CA HIS A 218 143.49 -31.51 -199.80
C HIS A 218 143.20 -30.32 -198.85
N ASN A 219 142.12 -29.54 -199.05
CA ASN A 219 141.93 -28.26 -198.34
C ASN A 219 141.01 -28.32 -197.11
N LEU A 220 140.31 -29.44 -196.86
CA LEU A 220 139.38 -29.56 -195.72
C LEU A 220 140.02 -30.19 -194.46
N GLU A 221 141.06 -31.02 -194.62
CA GLU A 221 141.76 -31.67 -193.49
C GLU A 221 142.41 -30.63 -192.55
N VAL A 222 142.95 -29.54 -193.14
CA VAL A 222 143.58 -28.42 -192.41
C VAL A 222 142.58 -27.65 -191.54
N LEU A 223 141.31 -27.59 -191.93
CA LEU A 223 140.28 -26.84 -191.18
C LEU A 223 139.73 -27.64 -189.98
N ILE A 224 139.61 -28.96 -190.12
CA ILE A 224 139.10 -29.83 -189.04
C ILE A 224 140.09 -29.95 -187.89
N GLN A 225 141.40 -30.00 -188.18
CA GLN A 225 142.45 -30.02 -187.15
C GLN A 225 142.50 -28.75 -186.27
N LEU A 226 141.88 -27.64 -186.70
CA LEU A 226 141.81 -26.41 -185.92
C LEU A 226 140.53 -26.27 -185.07
N LEU A 227 139.48 -27.06 -185.36
CA LEU A 227 138.13 -26.87 -184.80
C LEU A 227 137.77 -27.82 -183.65
N LEU A 228 138.36 -29.02 -183.62
CA LEU A 228 138.15 -30.01 -182.55
C LEU A 228 138.37 -29.44 -181.12
N PRO A 229 139.45 -28.69 -180.82
CA PRO A 229 139.72 -28.22 -179.45
C PRO A 229 138.67 -27.25 -178.88
N LEU A 230 137.95 -26.52 -179.73
CA LEU A 230 136.95 -25.54 -179.31
C LEU A 230 135.61 -26.20 -178.92
N LEU A 231 135.29 -27.35 -179.52
CA LEU A 231 134.05 -28.07 -179.24
C LEU A 231 134.09 -28.74 -177.87
N ASP A 232 135.21 -29.36 -177.50
CA ASP A 232 135.41 -29.99 -176.18
C ASP A 232 135.31 -28.97 -175.04
N VAL A 233 135.91 -27.79 -175.18
CA VAL A 233 135.84 -26.71 -174.17
C VAL A 233 134.39 -26.25 -173.97
N LEU A 234 133.61 -26.10 -175.05
CA LEU A 234 132.20 -25.77 -174.98
C LEU A 234 131.38 -26.88 -174.30
N PHE A 235 131.62 -28.14 -174.64
CA PHE A 235 130.90 -29.28 -174.07
C PHE A 235 131.18 -29.44 -172.56
N VAL A 236 132.44 -29.28 -172.14
CA VAL A 236 132.84 -29.28 -170.72
C VAL A 236 132.21 -28.10 -169.97
N CYS A 237 132.18 -26.90 -170.57
CA CYS A 237 131.55 -25.72 -169.96
C CYS A 237 130.04 -25.88 -169.80
N CYS A 238 129.34 -26.44 -170.80
CA CYS A 238 127.92 -26.76 -170.70
C CYS A 238 127.63 -27.84 -169.66
N ARG A 239 128.48 -28.89 -169.56
CA ARG A 239 128.38 -29.93 -168.53
C ARG A 239 128.48 -29.33 -167.13
N THR A 240 129.54 -28.58 -166.83
CA THR A 240 129.72 -27.99 -165.49
C THR A 240 128.62 -26.98 -165.14
N LYS A 241 128.06 -26.26 -166.12
CA LYS A 241 126.90 -25.39 -165.87
C LYS A 241 125.62 -26.16 -165.52
N ILE A 242 125.41 -27.32 -166.15
CA ILE A 242 124.30 -28.23 -165.81
C ILE A 242 124.51 -28.81 -164.41
N ASP A 243 125.73 -29.20 -164.07
CA ASP A 243 126.05 -29.78 -162.76
C ASP A 243 125.95 -28.74 -161.63
N GLU A 244 126.38 -27.49 -161.84
CA GLU A 244 126.12 -26.36 -160.92
C GLU A 244 124.61 -26.14 -160.69
N ILE A 245 123.79 -26.21 -161.75
CA ILE A 245 122.34 -26.02 -161.65
C ILE A 245 121.68 -27.19 -160.92
N ASN A 246 122.14 -28.42 -161.17
CA ASN A 246 121.65 -29.62 -160.49
C ASN A 246 122.02 -29.60 -159.00
N GLN A 247 123.26 -29.27 -158.65
CA GLN A 247 123.69 -29.17 -157.26
C GLN A 247 122.91 -28.08 -156.50
N ARG A 248 122.71 -26.89 -157.10
CA ARG A 248 121.86 -25.84 -156.49
C ARG A 248 120.43 -26.31 -156.24
N LYS A 249 119.81 -26.99 -157.22
CA LYS A 249 118.46 -27.58 -157.05
C LYS A 249 118.45 -28.64 -155.94
N GLU A 250 119.49 -29.46 -155.83
CA GLU A 250 119.56 -30.50 -154.80
C GLU A 250 119.78 -29.89 -153.39
N GLU A 251 120.56 -28.81 -153.28
CA GLU A 251 120.72 -28.02 -152.07
C GLU A 251 119.43 -27.27 -151.68
N GLU A 252 118.71 -26.69 -152.65
CA GLU A 252 117.38 -26.11 -152.45
C GLU A 252 116.36 -27.16 -151.99
N VAL A 253 116.34 -28.35 -152.60
CA VAL A 253 115.48 -29.47 -152.18
C VAL A 253 115.84 -29.96 -150.77
N LYS A 254 117.14 -30.03 -150.42
CA LYS A 254 117.58 -30.36 -149.06
C LYS A 254 117.16 -29.29 -148.04
N ALA A 255 117.28 -28.00 -148.39
CA ALA A 255 116.83 -26.90 -147.55
C ALA A 255 115.30 -26.89 -147.38
N LEU A 256 114.54 -27.14 -148.44
CA LEU A 256 113.08 -27.27 -148.40
C LEU A 256 112.63 -28.49 -147.59
N ASN A 257 113.26 -29.66 -147.75
CA ASN A 257 112.98 -30.84 -146.92
C ASN A 257 113.29 -30.58 -145.44
N THR A 258 114.41 -29.92 -145.14
CA THR A 258 114.76 -29.53 -143.76
C THR A 258 113.71 -28.57 -143.18
N ARG A 259 113.22 -27.61 -143.98
CA ARG A 259 112.14 -26.69 -143.58
C ARG A 259 110.80 -27.39 -143.40
N ILE A 260 110.48 -28.39 -144.24
CA ILE A 260 109.26 -29.21 -144.11
C ILE A 260 109.33 -30.06 -142.84
N GLN A 261 110.44 -30.75 -142.58
CA GLN A 261 110.64 -31.51 -141.33
C GLN A 261 110.56 -30.61 -140.10
N LYS A 262 111.15 -29.41 -140.15
CA LYS A 262 111.04 -28.42 -139.07
C LYS A 262 109.60 -27.98 -138.84
N LEU A 263 108.85 -27.65 -139.90
CA LEU A 263 107.42 -27.29 -139.81
C LEU A 263 106.55 -28.47 -139.33
N GLN A 264 106.86 -29.71 -139.71
CA GLN A 264 106.18 -30.91 -139.19
C GLN A 264 106.43 -31.09 -137.70
N SER A 265 107.67 -30.92 -137.24
CA SER A 265 108.05 -30.97 -135.82
C SER A 265 107.40 -29.85 -134.99
N ASP A 266 107.39 -28.63 -135.52
CA ASP A 266 106.76 -27.50 -134.85
C ASP A 266 105.22 -27.63 -134.83
N LEU A 267 104.62 -28.26 -135.85
CA LEU A 267 103.20 -28.60 -135.89
C LEU A 267 102.83 -29.73 -134.92
N THR A 268 103.65 -30.78 -134.76
CA THR A 268 103.38 -31.82 -133.75
C THR A 268 103.55 -31.28 -132.34
N ALA A 269 104.56 -30.44 -132.09
CA ALA A 269 104.72 -29.73 -130.81
C ALA A 269 103.53 -28.80 -130.51
N ALA A 270 103.09 -28.00 -131.48
CA ALA A 270 101.93 -27.12 -131.30
C ALA A 270 100.62 -27.92 -131.05
N ASN A 271 100.43 -29.05 -131.72
CA ASN A 271 99.28 -29.94 -131.47
C ASN A 271 99.34 -30.57 -130.07
N GLN A 272 100.52 -30.99 -129.61
CA GLN A 272 100.73 -31.55 -128.27
C GLN A 272 100.40 -30.51 -127.19
N VAL A 273 100.95 -29.30 -127.27
CA VAL A 273 100.62 -28.19 -126.35
C VAL A 273 99.13 -27.83 -126.42
N THR A 274 98.51 -27.91 -127.60
CA THR A 274 97.06 -27.67 -127.74
C THR A 274 96.22 -28.79 -127.09
N ALA A 275 96.70 -30.03 -127.07
CA ALA A 275 96.05 -31.13 -126.34
C ALA A 275 96.19 -30.96 -124.82
N GLU A 276 97.39 -30.66 -124.34
CA GLU A 276 97.66 -30.40 -122.91
C GLU A 276 96.84 -29.22 -122.38
N LEU A 277 96.72 -28.12 -123.14
CA LEU A 277 95.87 -26.98 -122.77
C LEU A 277 94.37 -27.34 -122.74
N ARG A 278 93.90 -28.23 -123.62
CA ARG A 278 92.50 -28.74 -123.57
C ARG A 278 92.27 -29.62 -122.34
N GLU A 279 93.21 -30.48 -121.98
CA GLU A 279 93.12 -31.33 -120.80
C GLU A 279 93.17 -30.50 -119.51
N GLN A 280 94.05 -29.49 -119.43
CA GLN A 280 94.09 -28.53 -118.32
C GLN A 280 92.79 -27.72 -118.19
N LEU A 281 92.20 -27.29 -119.31
CA LEU A 281 90.90 -26.62 -119.31
C LEU A 281 89.79 -27.56 -118.83
N GLN A 282 89.74 -28.82 -119.29
CA GLN A 282 88.75 -29.79 -118.85
C GLN A 282 88.93 -30.23 -117.38
N SER A 283 90.16 -30.26 -116.86
CA SER A 283 90.42 -30.46 -115.42
C SER A 283 89.86 -29.30 -114.62
N ARG A 284 90.20 -28.06 -115.01
CA ARG A 284 89.71 -26.85 -114.33
C ARG A 284 88.19 -26.68 -114.44
N GLU A 285 87.58 -27.04 -115.56
CA GLU A 285 86.13 -27.04 -115.72
C GLU A 285 85.47 -27.98 -114.71
N LYS A 286 85.96 -29.23 -114.58
CA LYS A 286 85.49 -30.19 -113.57
C LYS A 286 85.78 -29.74 -112.13
N GLU A 287 86.95 -29.16 -111.87
CA GLU A 287 87.29 -28.57 -110.56
C GLU A 287 86.33 -27.43 -110.19
N HIS A 288 85.97 -26.57 -111.16
CA HIS A 288 84.99 -25.50 -110.98
C HIS A 288 83.57 -26.04 -110.83
N GLU A 289 83.14 -27.06 -111.58
CA GLU A 289 81.85 -27.73 -111.41
C GLU A 289 81.73 -28.35 -110.01
N LEU A 290 82.76 -29.07 -109.56
CA LEU A 290 82.81 -29.67 -108.22
C LEU A 290 82.81 -28.61 -107.11
N ALA A 291 83.55 -27.50 -107.30
CA ALA A 291 83.53 -26.37 -106.37
C ALA A 291 82.15 -25.70 -106.31
N VAL A 292 81.51 -25.45 -107.46
CA VAL A 292 80.15 -24.88 -107.54
C VAL A 292 79.12 -25.82 -106.93
N HIS A 293 79.21 -27.13 -107.16
CA HIS A 293 78.33 -28.12 -106.55
C HIS A 293 78.53 -28.18 -105.02
N THR A 294 79.78 -28.15 -104.55
CA THR A 294 80.12 -28.14 -103.12
C THR A 294 79.58 -26.87 -102.44
N LEU A 295 79.81 -25.69 -103.03
CA LEU A 295 79.30 -24.41 -102.54
C LEU A 295 77.77 -24.39 -102.55
N LYS A 296 77.12 -24.91 -103.60
CA LYS A 296 75.65 -25.02 -103.66
C LYS A 296 75.10 -25.92 -102.55
N ASN A 297 75.77 -27.04 -102.27
CA ASN A 297 75.37 -27.95 -101.18
C ASN A 297 75.59 -27.29 -99.81
N GLN A 298 76.71 -26.58 -99.61
CA GLN A 298 76.97 -25.80 -98.37
C GLN A 298 75.93 -24.70 -98.16
N ILE A 299 75.59 -23.92 -99.20
CA ILE A 299 74.53 -22.91 -99.16
C ILE A 299 73.18 -23.57 -98.83
N GLN A 300 72.88 -24.74 -99.41
CA GLN A 300 71.64 -25.45 -99.13
C GLN A 300 71.59 -26.01 -97.70
N THR A 301 72.70 -26.50 -97.13
CA THR A 301 72.75 -26.95 -95.73
C THR A 301 72.65 -25.79 -94.76
N VAL A 302 73.39 -24.69 -94.99
CA VAL A 302 73.33 -23.48 -94.14
C VAL A 302 71.92 -22.89 -94.18
N LYS A 303 71.32 -22.72 -95.37
CA LYS A 303 69.93 -22.27 -95.50
C LYS A 303 68.93 -23.17 -94.76
N THR A 304 69.16 -24.49 -94.77
CA THR A 304 68.28 -25.43 -94.04
C THR A 304 68.48 -25.31 -92.52
N GLN A 305 69.70 -25.11 -92.05
CA GLN A 305 70.02 -24.86 -90.64
C GLN A 305 69.44 -23.52 -90.16
N GLU A 306 69.57 -22.45 -90.94
CA GLU A 306 68.97 -21.14 -90.65
C GLU A 306 67.44 -21.21 -90.63
N MET A 307 66.82 -21.90 -91.59
CA MET A 307 65.36 -22.10 -91.61
C MET A 307 64.87 -22.91 -90.40
N ASN A 308 65.62 -23.93 -89.97
CA ASN A 308 65.28 -24.71 -88.77
C ASN A 308 65.44 -23.86 -87.51
N LEU A 309 66.54 -23.12 -87.37
CA LEU A 309 66.79 -22.23 -86.22
C LEU A 309 65.75 -21.11 -86.12
N LEU A 310 65.36 -20.50 -87.25
CA LEU A 310 64.29 -19.50 -87.29
C LEU A 310 62.93 -20.10 -86.91
N ARG A 311 62.65 -21.34 -87.35
CA ARG A 311 61.43 -22.05 -86.94
C ARG A 311 61.45 -22.37 -85.45
N GLU A 312 62.55 -22.87 -84.91
CA GLU A 312 62.72 -23.17 -83.48
C GLU A 312 62.60 -21.90 -82.62
N GLN A 313 63.16 -20.77 -83.07
CA GLN A 313 62.97 -19.46 -82.43
C GLN A 313 61.51 -19.00 -82.50
N GLN A 314 60.83 -19.20 -83.63
CA GLN A 314 59.42 -18.83 -83.79
C GLN A 314 58.49 -19.72 -82.94
N GLU A 315 58.76 -21.02 -82.85
CA GLU A 315 58.06 -21.98 -81.99
C GLU A 315 58.27 -21.63 -80.51
N ALA A 316 59.50 -21.33 -80.09
CA ALA A 316 59.82 -20.89 -78.73
C ALA A 316 59.14 -19.57 -78.35
N LEU A 317 59.22 -18.54 -79.20
CA LEU A 317 58.56 -17.25 -78.96
C LEU A 317 57.04 -17.38 -78.93
N THR A 318 56.47 -18.27 -79.75
CA THR A 318 55.02 -18.59 -79.71
C THR A 318 54.64 -19.29 -78.40
N ALA A 319 55.47 -20.21 -77.91
CA ALA A 319 55.27 -20.87 -76.63
C ALA A 319 55.36 -19.89 -75.45
N GLU A 320 56.35 -18.98 -75.44
CA GLU A 320 56.44 -17.91 -74.44
C GLU A 320 55.22 -16.98 -74.46
N LEU A 321 54.77 -16.55 -75.64
CA LEU A 321 53.55 -15.73 -75.77
C LEU A 321 52.30 -16.47 -75.31
N GLN A 322 52.20 -17.79 -75.55
CA GLN A 322 51.10 -18.61 -75.08
C GLN A 322 51.15 -18.79 -73.54
N GLN A 323 52.33 -19.01 -72.97
CA GLN A 323 52.54 -19.07 -71.53
C GLN A 323 52.16 -17.75 -70.86
N ARG A 324 52.61 -16.60 -71.38
CA ARG A 324 52.26 -15.28 -70.84
C ARG A 324 50.76 -14.97 -70.89
N ARG A 325 50.03 -15.50 -71.89
CA ARG A 325 48.56 -15.43 -71.92
C ARG A 325 47.92 -16.23 -70.80
N VAL A 326 48.35 -17.48 -70.60
CA VAL A 326 47.84 -18.34 -69.51
C VAL A 326 48.19 -17.78 -68.13
N GLU A 327 49.37 -17.20 -67.95
CA GLU A 327 49.75 -16.47 -66.73
C GLU A 327 48.84 -15.24 -66.52
N GLN A 328 48.58 -14.45 -67.56
CA GLN A 328 47.69 -13.30 -67.49
C GLN A 328 46.24 -13.71 -67.16
N GLU A 329 45.72 -14.76 -67.78
CA GLU A 329 44.38 -15.30 -67.54
C GLU A 329 44.24 -15.83 -66.11
N SER A 330 45.27 -16.52 -65.58
CA SER A 330 45.34 -16.98 -64.19
C SER A 330 45.39 -15.83 -63.19
N LEU A 331 46.15 -14.76 -63.48
CA LEU A 331 46.20 -13.56 -62.62
C LEU A 331 44.90 -12.75 -62.66
N LEU A 332 44.18 -12.73 -63.79
CA LEU A 332 42.86 -12.12 -63.88
C LEU A 332 41.82 -12.91 -63.06
N ALA A 333 41.83 -14.25 -63.12
CA ALA A 333 40.98 -15.07 -62.28
C ALA A 333 41.26 -14.85 -60.78
N GLN A 334 42.53 -14.81 -60.37
CA GLN A 334 42.92 -14.51 -58.98
C GLN A 334 42.48 -13.11 -58.52
N ARG A 335 42.51 -12.11 -59.41
CA ARG A 335 41.94 -10.78 -59.12
C ARG A 335 40.43 -10.89 -58.89
N ASP A 336 39.70 -11.57 -59.76
CA ASP A 336 38.24 -11.63 -59.71
C ASP A 336 37.74 -12.42 -58.48
N ASP A 337 38.49 -13.44 -58.05
CA ASP A 337 38.30 -14.14 -56.77
C ASP A 337 38.52 -13.20 -55.57
N LEU A 338 39.57 -12.37 -55.60
CA LEU A 338 39.91 -11.42 -54.53
C LEU A 338 38.94 -10.23 -54.45
N ASP A 339 38.51 -9.69 -55.59
CA ASP A 339 37.49 -8.64 -55.67
C ASP A 339 36.14 -9.18 -55.16
N SER A 340 35.81 -10.44 -55.45
CA SER A 340 34.61 -11.11 -54.91
C SER A 340 34.69 -11.26 -53.38
N GLN A 341 35.81 -11.76 -52.84
CA GLN A 341 36.04 -11.86 -51.39
C GLN A 341 36.01 -10.49 -50.69
N LEU A 342 36.57 -9.45 -51.32
CA LEU A 342 36.52 -8.08 -50.82
C LEU A 342 35.07 -7.54 -50.83
N GLN A 343 34.30 -7.83 -51.86
CA GLN A 343 32.89 -7.44 -51.94
C GLN A 343 32.05 -8.14 -50.86
N GLU A 344 32.21 -9.45 -50.67
CA GLU A 344 31.54 -10.22 -49.60
C GLU A 344 31.92 -9.70 -48.20
N SER A 345 33.21 -9.46 -47.96
CA SER A 345 33.71 -8.84 -46.73
C SER A 345 33.11 -7.44 -46.51
N SER A 346 33.00 -6.62 -47.57
CA SER A 346 32.37 -5.29 -47.47
C SER A 346 30.88 -5.36 -47.16
N PHE A 347 30.18 -6.40 -47.62
CA PHE A 347 28.77 -6.64 -47.34
C PHE A 347 28.56 -7.13 -45.90
N ALA A 348 29.38 -8.07 -45.44
CA ALA A 348 29.39 -8.54 -44.06
C ALA A 348 29.67 -7.39 -43.07
N ASN A 349 30.70 -6.58 -43.33
CA ASN A 349 31.01 -5.39 -42.52
C ASN A 349 29.87 -4.36 -42.54
N ARG A 350 29.20 -4.14 -43.68
CA ARG A 350 28.04 -3.24 -43.76
C ARG A 350 26.88 -3.74 -42.91
N LYS A 351 26.58 -5.04 -42.96
CA LYS A 351 25.54 -5.66 -42.13
C LYS A 351 25.87 -5.59 -40.63
N LEU A 352 27.14 -5.80 -40.25
CA LEU A 352 27.58 -5.66 -38.85
C LEU A 352 27.48 -4.21 -38.36
N LEU A 353 27.75 -3.22 -39.22
CA LEU A 353 27.51 -1.81 -38.90
C LEU A 353 26.03 -1.47 -38.76
N GLU A 354 25.18 -2.02 -39.63
CA GLU A 354 23.71 -1.88 -39.57
C GLU A 354 23.16 -2.44 -38.24
N GLN A 355 23.53 -3.68 -37.89
CA GLN A 355 23.20 -4.29 -36.60
C GLN A 355 23.74 -3.50 -35.40
N LEU A 356 24.96 -2.96 -35.47
CA LEU A 356 25.52 -2.12 -34.41
C LEU A 356 24.72 -0.81 -34.23
N THR A 357 24.15 -0.25 -35.31
CA THR A 357 23.26 0.92 -35.23
C THR A 357 21.84 0.58 -34.78
N GLU A 358 21.34 -0.64 -35.03
CA GLU A 358 20.07 -1.14 -34.49
C GLU A 358 20.20 -1.33 -32.97
N GLU A 359 21.20 -2.08 -32.51
CA GLU A 359 21.54 -2.27 -31.09
C GLU A 359 21.78 -0.93 -30.37
N GLY A 360 22.40 0.04 -31.04
CA GLY A 360 22.56 1.40 -30.53
C GLY A 360 21.22 2.11 -30.28
N GLN A 361 20.27 1.99 -31.22
CA GLN A 361 18.92 2.57 -31.08
C GLN A 361 18.10 1.85 -30.01
N GLU A 362 18.18 0.51 -29.93
CA GLU A 362 17.50 -0.25 -28.88
C GLU A 362 18.05 0.08 -27.49
N LYS A 363 19.37 0.21 -27.34
CA LYS A 363 20.01 0.68 -26.11
C LYS A 363 19.50 2.07 -25.69
N GLU A 364 19.43 3.03 -26.60
CA GLU A 364 18.87 4.36 -26.28
C GLU A 364 17.38 4.29 -25.91
N LYS A 365 16.59 3.43 -26.57
CA LYS A 365 15.18 3.22 -26.26
C LYS A 365 15.01 2.65 -24.85
N LEU A 366 15.75 1.61 -24.50
CA LEU A 366 15.75 1.00 -23.16
C LEU A 366 16.21 1.99 -22.08
N LEU A 367 17.16 2.88 -22.37
CA LEU A 367 17.57 3.96 -21.45
C LEU A 367 16.43 4.97 -21.21
N ARG A 368 15.65 5.34 -22.24
CA ARG A 368 14.47 6.21 -22.09
C ARG A 368 13.38 5.54 -21.24
N GLU A 369 13.06 4.28 -21.54
CA GLU A 369 12.07 3.49 -20.79
C GLU A 369 12.49 3.31 -19.31
N LEU A 370 13.78 3.07 -19.06
CA LEU A 370 14.35 2.99 -17.71
C LEU A 370 14.22 4.32 -16.95
N ASP A 371 14.48 5.46 -17.58
CA ASP A 371 14.33 6.78 -16.93
C ASP A 371 12.87 7.18 -16.71
N GLU A 372 11.94 6.72 -17.55
CA GLU A 372 10.49 6.84 -17.29
C GLU A 372 10.03 5.94 -16.13
N ALA A 373 10.59 4.72 -16.03
CA ALA A 373 10.37 3.84 -14.88
C ALA A 373 10.90 4.45 -13.58
N LYS A 374 12.12 5.03 -13.58
CA LYS A 374 12.69 5.77 -12.43
C LYS A 374 11.79 6.92 -12.00
N LYS A 375 11.41 7.82 -12.91
CA LYS A 375 10.49 8.95 -12.63
C LYS A 375 9.14 8.49 -12.07
N THR A 376 8.69 7.30 -12.45
CA THR A 376 7.45 6.70 -11.92
C THR A 376 7.66 6.11 -10.52
N ALA A 377 8.80 5.48 -10.26
CA ALA A 377 9.18 4.99 -8.93
C ALA A 377 9.42 6.15 -7.94
N GLU A 378 10.07 7.23 -8.37
CA GLU A 378 10.26 8.46 -7.58
C GLU A 378 8.93 9.10 -7.18
N LYS A 379 7.95 9.18 -8.10
CA LYS A 379 6.59 9.65 -7.80
C LYS A 379 5.87 8.74 -6.80
N ARG A 380 5.97 7.41 -6.94
CA ARG A 380 5.40 6.47 -5.97
C ARG A 380 6.05 6.62 -4.59
N LYS A 381 7.38 6.79 -4.55
CA LYS A 381 8.11 7.04 -3.30
C LYS A 381 7.64 8.33 -2.64
N ALA A 382 7.54 9.43 -3.37
CA ALA A 382 7.04 10.70 -2.85
C ALA A 382 5.62 10.57 -2.27
N MET A 383 4.71 9.85 -2.95
CA MET A 383 3.36 9.57 -2.42
C MET A 383 3.37 8.72 -1.15
N LEU A 384 4.30 7.77 -1.01
CA LEU A 384 4.47 6.96 0.20
C LEU A 384 5.11 7.77 1.34
N ASP A 385 6.09 8.63 1.03
CA ASP A 385 6.72 9.55 1.98
C ASP A 385 5.67 10.56 2.51
N ASP A 386 4.85 11.16 1.63
CA ASP A 386 3.72 12.05 1.98
C ASP A 386 2.67 11.34 2.85
N MET A 387 2.27 10.12 2.47
CA MET A 387 1.30 9.33 3.24
C MET A 387 1.86 8.94 4.62
N ALA A 388 3.17 8.64 4.72
CA ALA A 388 3.83 8.39 5.99
C ALA A 388 3.94 9.65 6.87
N ILE A 389 4.10 10.84 6.27
CA ILE A 389 4.03 12.12 6.98
C ILE A 389 2.61 12.34 7.53
N GLN A 390 1.58 12.15 6.71
CA GLN A 390 0.17 12.28 7.13
C GLN A 390 -0.18 11.33 8.29
N LEU A 391 0.18 10.05 8.19
CA LEU A 391 -0.09 9.05 9.23
C LEU A 391 0.64 9.36 10.56
N ASN A 392 1.81 10.00 10.50
CA ASN A 392 2.52 10.45 11.69
C ASN A 392 1.92 11.74 12.28
N GLN A 393 1.38 12.64 11.44
CA GLN A 393 0.67 13.83 11.88
C GLN A 393 -0.64 13.46 12.59
N GLU A 394 -1.51 12.66 11.96
CA GLU A 394 -2.77 12.17 12.56
C GLU A 394 -2.52 11.47 13.89
N LYS A 395 -1.46 10.65 13.98
CA LYS A 395 -1.02 9.99 15.20
C LYS A 395 -0.51 10.96 16.28
N SER A 396 0.05 12.11 15.89
CA SER A 396 0.41 13.18 16.82
C SER A 396 -0.84 13.90 17.31
N ASP A 397 -1.73 14.27 16.42
CA ASP A 397 -2.98 15.00 16.72
C ASP A 397 -3.90 14.16 17.61
N HIS A 398 -4.01 12.85 17.34
CA HIS A 398 -4.72 11.90 18.22
C HIS A 398 -4.05 11.75 19.59
N LYS A 399 -2.72 11.83 19.68
CA LYS A 399 -1.99 11.77 20.96
C LYS A 399 -2.19 13.06 21.77
N GLU A 400 -2.26 14.21 21.12
CA GLU A 400 -2.58 15.50 21.73
C GLU A 400 -4.03 15.51 22.22
N ALA A 401 -5.01 15.16 21.38
CA ALA A 401 -6.42 15.03 21.78
C ALA A 401 -6.65 14.01 22.92
N LEU A 402 -5.92 12.88 22.94
CA LEU A 402 -5.94 11.93 24.05
C LEU A 402 -5.26 12.44 25.33
N SER A 403 -4.42 13.47 25.24
CA SER A 403 -3.80 14.14 26.39
C SER A 403 -4.72 15.23 26.94
N ASP A 404 -5.34 16.02 26.05
CA ASP A 404 -6.36 17.01 26.41
C ASP A 404 -7.59 16.37 27.04
N LEU A 405 -8.09 15.26 26.50
CA LEU A 405 -9.23 14.53 27.08
C LEU A 405 -8.91 13.98 28.47
N LYS A 406 -7.66 13.55 28.72
CA LYS A 406 -7.21 13.15 30.07
C LYS A 406 -7.13 14.35 31.01
N LEU A 407 -6.61 15.48 30.55
CA LEU A 407 -6.51 16.71 31.34
C LEU A 407 -7.91 17.28 31.66
N GLN A 408 -8.85 17.21 30.72
CA GLN A 408 -10.25 17.53 30.97
C GLN A 408 -10.86 16.58 32.01
N HIS A 409 -10.66 15.27 31.86
CA HIS A 409 -11.17 14.29 32.84
C HIS A 409 -10.58 14.51 34.24
N GLU A 410 -9.28 14.76 34.36
CA GLU A 410 -8.63 15.09 35.64
C GLU A 410 -9.22 16.39 36.24
N LYS A 411 -9.40 17.43 35.43
CA LYS A 411 -10.04 18.69 35.83
C LYS A 411 -11.51 18.49 36.27
N GLU A 412 -12.25 17.60 35.62
CA GLU A 412 -13.62 17.24 36.01
C GLU A 412 -13.66 16.45 37.31
N VAL A 413 -12.75 15.48 37.51
CA VAL A 413 -12.58 14.72 38.76
C VAL A 413 -12.20 15.66 39.92
N LEU A 414 -11.27 16.59 39.71
CA LEU A 414 -10.94 17.64 40.68
C LEU A 414 -12.13 18.56 40.95
N GLY A 415 -12.93 18.90 39.93
CA GLY A 415 -14.17 19.66 40.06
C GLY A 415 -15.26 18.93 40.87
N VAL A 416 -15.40 17.61 40.68
CA VAL A 416 -16.27 16.75 41.49
C VAL A 416 -15.78 16.70 42.94
N ARG A 417 -14.47 16.50 43.14
CA ARG A 417 -13.85 16.50 44.48
C ARG A 417 -14.08 17.81 45.22
N ALA A 418 -13.86 18.94 44.55
CA ALA A 418 -14.09 20.28 45.11
C ALA A 418 -15.57 20.54 45.44
N ARG A 419 -16.52 19.99 44.67
CA ARG A 419 -17.95 20.01 45.01
C ARG A 419 -18.25 19.23 46.29
N TYR A 420 -17.80 17.97 46.39
CA TYR A 420 -17.97 17.17 47.61
C TYR A 420 -17.26 17.77 48.83
N GLU A 421 -16.06 18.33 48.67
CA GLU A 421 -15.35 19.04 49.76
C GLU A 421 -16.06 20.33 50.21
N LYS A 422 -16.86 20.96 49.35
CA LYS A 422 -17.71 22.11 49.71
C LYS A 422 -18.99 21.64 50.42
N GLU A 423 -19.62 20.58 49.92
CA GLU A 423 -20.82 19.98 50.51
C GLU A 423 -20.53 19.41 51.91
N LEU A 424 -19.43 18.68 52.09
CA LEU A 424 -18.96 18.19 53.38
C LEU A 424 -18.66 19.33 54.37
N ARG A 425 -18.20 20.50 53.89
CA ARG A 425 -18.03 21.70 54.72
C ARG A 425 -19.36 22.31 55.12
N GLY A 426 -20.29 22.51 54.17
CA GLY A 426 -21.65 22.99 54.44
C GLY A 426 -22.39 22.11 55.46
N LEU A 427 -22.31 20.78 55.31
CA LEU A 427 -22.89 19.83 56.26
C LEU A 427 -22.24 19.91 57.66
N HIS A 428 -20.94 20.21 57.77
CA HIS A 428 -20.31 20.48 59.06
C HIS A 428 -20.72 21.83 59.66
N GLU A 429 -20.87 22.87 58.83
CA GLU A 429 -21.33 24.20 59.25
C GLU A 429 -22.79 24.15 59.74
N ASP A 430 -23.68 23.46 59.03
CA ASP A 430 -25.08 23.25 59.42
C ASP A 430 -25.21 22.31 60.63
N LYS A 431 -24.39 21.26 60.72
CA LYS A 431 -24.31 20.44 61.94
C LYS A 431 -23.88 21.30 63.14
N ASN A 432 -22.80 22.08 63.01
CA ASN A 432 -22.31 22.93 64.10
C ASN A 432 -23.35 23.99 64.51
N ARG A 433 -24.10 24.53 63.53
CA ARG A 433 -25.19 25.49 63.76
C ARG A 433 -26.35 24.85 64.53
N SER A 434 -26.85 23.69 64.09
CA SER A 434 -27.88 22.94 64.83
C SER A 434 -27.40 22.46 66.21
N GLU A 435 -26.13 22.11 66.37
CA GLU A 435 -25.55 21.77 67.67
C GLU A 435 -25.49 23.00 68.61
N GLU A 436 -25.18 24.19 68.10
CA GLU A 436 -25.19 25.43 68.88
C GLU A 436 -26.61 25.93 69.18
N GLU A 437 -27.57 25.72 68.28
CA GLU A 437 -29.01 25.92 68.53
C GLU A 437 -29.51 25.00 69.65
N ILE A 438 -29.16 23.71 69.64
CA ILE A 438 -29.47 22.75 70.72
C ILE A 438 -28.78 23.16 72.02
N ARG A 439 -27.53 23.63 72.00
CA ARG A 439 -26.83 24.17 73.18
C ARG A 439 -27.49 25.46 73.69
N GLN A 440 -28.12 26.27 72.83
CA GLN A 440 -28.90 27.43 73.25
C GLN A 440 -30.22 27.00 73.89
N GLN A 441 -30.99 26.12 73.26
CA GLN A 441 -32.21 25.54 73.84
C GLN A 441 -31.93 24.89 75.21
N LEU A 442 -30.79 24.19 75.36
CA LEU A 442 -30.36 23.60 76.64
C LEU A 442 -29.93 24.65 77.69
N ARG A 443 -29.46 25.84 77.28
CA ARG A 443 -29.22 26.98 78.18
C ARG A 443 -30.55 27.58 78.63
N ASP A 444 -31.50 27.74 77.71
CA ASP A 444 -32.81 28.34 77.95
C ASP A 444 -33.69 27.44 78.84
N GLU A 445 -33.70 26.13 78.60
CA GLU A 445 -34.36 25.15 79.49
C GLU A 445 -33.70 25.08 80.87
N LYS A 446 -32.37 25.26 80.97
CA LYS A 446 -31.69 25.40 82.28
C LYS A 446 -32.04 26.72 82.98
N ALA A 447 -32.34 27.79 82.24
CA ALA A 447 -32.86 29.03 82.82
C ALA A 447 -34.30 28.84 83.32
N ARG A 448 -35.19 28.27 82.49
CA ARG A 448 -36.57 27.89 82.86
C ARG A 448 -36.62 26.94 84.05
N THR A 449 -35.70 25.98 84.12
CA THR A 449 -35.60 25.07 85.28
C THR A 449 -35.26 25.84 86.55
N LYS A 450 -34.34 26.82 86.50
CA LYS A 450 -34.02 27.68 87.66
C LYS A 450 -35.14 28.64 88.03
N GLU A 451 -35.89 29.15 87.05
CA GLU A 451 -37.10 29.93 87.29
C GLU A 451 -38.17 29.07 87.96
N LEU A 452 -38.34 27.81 87.52
CA LEU A 452 -39.23 26.83 88.13
C LEU A 452 -38.77 26.45 89.55
N GLU A 453 -37.47 26.25 89.78
CA GLU A 453 -36.88 26.05 91.12
C GLU A 453 -37.16 27.25 92.04
N GLY A 454 -37.05 28.48 91.53
CA GLY A 454 -37.42 29.70 92.27
C GLY A 454 -38.92 29.81 92.56
N VAL A 455 -39.78 29.37 91.63
CA VAL A 455 -41.23 29.27 91.85
C VAL A 455 -41.57 28.16 92.84
N LEU A 456 -40.86 27.03 92.82
CA LEU A 456 -41.01 25.94 93.79
C LEU A 456 -40.60 26.41 95.19
N GLN A 457 -39.46 27.08 95.34
CA GLN A 457 -39.07 27.74 96.59
C GLN A 457 -40.14 28.73 97.06
N ARG A 458 -40.74 29.51 96.16
CA ARG A 458 -41.83 30.43 96.51
C ARG A 458 -43.11 29.71 96.92
N VAL A 459 -43.39 28.53 96.36
CA VAL A 459 -44.49 27.66 96.78
C VAL A 459 -44.20 27.01 98.13
N GLU A 460 -42.97 26.61 98.41
CA GLU A 460 -42.53 26.09 99.72
C GLU A 460 -42.60 27.17 100.81
N GLU A 461 -42.18 28.41 100.52
CA GLU A 461 -42.37 29.58 101.40
C GLU A 461 -43.85 29.81 101.71
N LEU A 462 -44.71 29.78 100.69
CA LEU A 462 -46.15 29.97 100.85
C LEU A 462 -46.81 28.79 101.59
N GLN A 463 -46.35 27.55 101.38
CA GLN A 463 -46.82 26.38 102.15
C GLN A 463 -46.40 26.46 103.61
N ALA A 464 -45.16 26.88 103.90
CA ALA A 464 -44.70 27.14 105.27
C ALA A 464 -45.48 28.28 105.93
N GLN A 465 -45.82 29.33 105.17
CA GLN A 465 -46.69 30.41 105.65
C GLN A 465 -48.11 29.90 105.92
N VAL A 466 -48.69 29.06 105.04
CA VAL A 466 -50.01 28.43 105.26
C VAL A 466 -49.98 27.54 106.50
N LEU A 467 -48.97 26.68 106.69
CA LEU A 467 -48.83 25.85 107.90
C LEU A 467 -48.71 26.69 109.19
N SER A 468 -48.05 27.86 109.12
CA SER A 468 -48.00 28.82 110.24
C SER A 468 -49.36 29.50 110.48
N MET A 469 -50.09 29.84 109.41
CA MET A 469 -51.47 30.35 109.49
C MET A 469 -52.45 29.28 110.00
N GLU A 470 -52.24 28.00 109.71
CA GLU A 470 -53.01 26.88 110.25
C GLU A 470 -52.68 26.64 111.73
N GLY A 471 -51.40 26.73 112.13
CA GLY A 471 -50.99 26.64 113.53
C GLY A 471 -51.56 27.77 114.40
N THR A 472 -51.59 29.00 113.88
CA THR A 472 -52.22 30.16 114.54
C THR A 472 -53.74 30.09 114.49
N LYS A 473 -54.36 29.67 113.38
CA LYS A 473 -55.78 29.35 113.29
C LYS A 473 -56.18 28.34 114.37
N GLY A 474 -55.43 27.26 114.55
CA GLY A 474 -55.68 26.27 115.60
C GLY A 474 -55.57 26.83 117.03
N TRP A 475 -54.85 27.94 117.25
CA TRP A 475 -54.88 28.67 118.52
C TRP A 475 -56.14 29.53 118.67
N PHE A 476 -56.60 30.19 117.61
CA PHE A 476 -57.89 30.89 117.61
C PHE A 476 -59.07 29.92 117.78
N GLU A 477 -59.06 28.76 117.12
CA GLU A 477 -60.10 27.73 117.25
C GLU A 477 -60.16 27.14 118.67
N ARG A 478 -59.00 26.85 119.30
CA ARG A 478 -58.97 26.46 120.73
C ARG A 478 -59.53 27.57 121.62
N ARG A 479 -59.14 28.82 121.41
CA ARG A 479 -59.61 29.94 122.25
C ARG A 479 -61.09 30.27 122.05
N LEU A 480 -61.61 30.04 120.84
CA LEU A 480 -63.04 30.10 120.56
C LEU A 480 -63.78 29.00 121.32
N LYS A 481 -63.31 27.75 121.24
CA LYS A 481 -63.91 26.61 121.94
C LYS A 481 -63.84 26.75 123.47
N GLU A 482 -62.73 27.24 124.01
CA GLU A 482 -62.59 27.59 125.43
C GLU A 482 -63.60 28.67 125.87
N ALA A 483 -63.94 29.62 124.98
CA ALA A 483 -64.96 30.63 125.25
C ALA A 483 -66.38 30.05 125.15
N GLU A 484 -66.65 29.19 124.17
CA GLU A 484 -67.92 28.46 124.00
C GLU A 484 -68.21 27.56 125.21
N GLU A 485 -67.25 26.71 125.61
CA GLU A 485 -67.36 25.84 126.80
C GLU A 485 -67.55 26.64 128.10
N ASN A 486 -66.92 27.81 128.23
CA ASN A 486 -67.09 28.69 129.39
C ASN A 486 -68.47 29.38 129.40
N ILE A 487 -69.03 29.73 128.23
CA ILE A 487 -70.40 30.24 128.10
C ILE A 487 -71.41 29.13 128.41
N GLU A 488 -71.20 27.90 127.91
CA GLU A 488 -72.05 26.75 128.21
C GLU A 488 -72.01 26.40 129.70
N LYS A 489 -70.82 26.33 130.32
CA LYS A 489 -70.65 26.12 131.76
C LYS A 489 -71.38 27.16 132.58
N LYS A 490 -71.25 28.46 132.25
CA LYS A 490 -72.00 29.53 132.91
C LYS A 490 -73.50 29.42 132.70
N THR A 491 -73.95 28.96 131.53
CA THR A 491 -75.38 28.77 131.25
C THR A 491 -75.94 27.63 132.11
N LEU A 492 -75.17 26.56 132.32
CA LEU A 492 -75.50 25.49 133.27
C LEU A 492 -75.52 26.00 134.72
N GLU A 493 -74.52 26.77 135.16
CA GLU A 493 -74.47 27.35 136.51
C GLU A 493 -75.72 28.20 136.82
N HIS A 494 -76.07 29.15 135.96
CA HIS A 494 -77.31 29.95 136.14
C HIS A 494 -78.58 29.08 136.07
N GLN A 495 -78.61 28.00 135.27
CA GLN A 495 -79.74 27.07 135.29
C GLN A 495 -79.84 26.30 136.62
N GLU A 496 -78.73 25.98 137.28
CA GLU A 496 -78.75 25.33 138.59
C GLU A 496 -79.14 26.31 139.70
N GLU A 497 -78.66 27.56 139.66
CA GLU A 497 -79.14 28.64 140.54
C GLU A 497 -80.66 28.87 140.40
N ILE A 498 -81.18 28.95 139.17
CA ILE A 498 -82.63 29.08 138.91
C ILE A 498 -83.43 27.88 139.45
N LYS A 499 -82.90 26.65 139.32
CA LYS A 499 -83.51 25.43 139.89
C LYS A 499 -83.46 25.44 141.41
N GLN A 500 -82.41 25.98 142.02
CA GLN A 500 -82.27 26.08 143.48
C GLN A 500 -83.23 27.12 144.06
N LEU A 501 -83.30 28.31 143.46
CA LEU A 501 -84.29 29.35 143.82
C LEU A 501 -85.73 28.86 143.66
N HIS A 502 -86.03 28.05 142.63
CA HIS A 502 -87.34 27.40 142.50
C HIS A 502 -87.67 26.44 143.67
N LYS A 503 -86.68 25.64 144.12
CA LYS A 503 -86.86 24.75 145.27
C LYS A 503 -87.08 25.52 146.57
N GLU A 504 -86.31 26.60 146.80
CA GLU A 504 -86.46 27.46 147.98
C GLU A 504 -87.84 28.15 148.00
N HIS A 505 -88.31 28.68 146.86
CA HIS A 505 -89.67 29.23 146.76
C HIS A 505 -90.76 28.17 146.96
N THR A 506 -90.54 26.92 146.51
CA THR A 506 -91.49 25.82 146.72
C THR A 506 -91.59 25.46 148.21
N LEU A 507 -90.46 25.33 148.91
CA LEU A 507 -90.42 25.05 150.34
C LEU A 507 -91.05 26.18 151.18
N GLN A 508 -90.84 27.45 150.80
CA GLN A 508 -91.50 28.59 151.45
C GLN A 508 -93.03 28.58 151.27
N LEU A 509 -93.53 28.11 150.12
CA LEU A 509 -94.97 27.92 149.89
C LEU A 509 -95.53 26.79 150.76
N GLU A 510 -94.84 25.64 150.83
CA GLU A 510 -95.25 24.50 151.66
C GLU A 510 -95.27 24.85 153.17
N GLU A 511 -94.28 25.59 153.67
CA GLU A 511 -94.25 26.08 155.05
C GLU A 511 -95.45 26.99 155.35
N LYS A 512 -95.71 27.99 154.49
CA LYS A 512 -96.83 28.92 154.65
C LYS A 512 -98.20 28.24 154.49
N GLN A 513 -98.27 27.14 153.74
CA GLN A 513 -99.48 26.34 153.60
C GLN A 513 -99.74 25.50 154.87
N SER A 514 -98.69 24.95 155.49
CA SER A 514 -98.75 24.26 156.79
C SER A 514 -99.22 25.21 157.92
N GLU A 515 -98.69 26.44 157.97
CA GLU A 515 -99.16 27.48 158.91
C GLU A 515 -100.67 27.77 158.73
N MET A 516 -101.15 27.88 157.50
CA MET A 516 -102.56 28.11 157.20
C MET A 516 -103.46 26.97 157.69
N GLU A 517 -102.99 25.72 157.60
CA GLU A 517 -103.74 24.54 158.06
C GLU A 517 -103.76 24.41 159.59
N GLY A 518 -102.68 24.81 160.27
CA GLY A 518 -102.66 24.96 161.73
C GLY A 518 -103.70 25.98 162.24
N VAL A 519 -103.83 27.13 161.57
CA VAL A 519 -104.85 28.14 161.91
C VAL A 519 -106.28 27.64 161.64
N LYS A 520 -106.52 26.89 160.55
CA LYS A 520 -107.82 26.27 160.29
C LYS A 520 -108.26 25.30 161.39
N GLN A 521 -107.35 24.48 161.91
CA GLN A 521 -107.66 23.52 162.97
C GLN A 521 -108.09 24.21 164.28
N GLN A 522 -107.46 25.36 164.62
CA GLN A 522 -107.86 26.15 165.79
C GLN A 522 -109.28 26.74 165.66
N LEU A 523 -109.71 27.08 164.44
CA LEU A 523 -111.04 27.61 164.18
C LEU A 523 -112.14 26.56 164.46
N VAL A 524 -111.93 25.32 164.03
CA VAL A 524 -112.90 24.22 164.14
C VAL A 524 -113.20 23.84 165.60
N GLU A 525 -112.18 23.82 166.46
CA GLU A 525 -112.38 23.48 167.89
C GLU A 525 -113.17 24.57 168.63
N VAL A 526 -113.08 25.84 168.21
CA VAL A 526 -113.89 26.94 168.75
C VAL A 526 -115.35 26.85 168.29
N GLU A 527 -115.61 26.45 167.04
CA GLU A 527 -116.98 26.20 166.57
C GLU A 527 -117.66 25.05 167.33
N LYS A 528 -116.91 23.98 167.63
CA LYS A 528 -117.41 22.85 168.43
C LYS A 528 -117.84 23.26 169.84
N GLN A 529 -117.05 24.09 170.53
CA GLN A 529 -117.39 24.60 171.87
C GLN A 529 -118.62 25.53 171.87
N ARG A 530 -118.82 26.32 170.80
CA ARG A 530 -120.05 27.11 170.60
C ARG A 530 -121.29 26.23 170.55
N ASP A 531 -121.22 25.10 169.86
CA ASP A 531 -122.39 24.27 169.61
C ASP A 531 -122.81 23.41 170.82
N GLU A 532 -121.85 22.96 171.64
CA GLU A 532 -122.12 22.34 172.95
C GLU A 532 -122.89 23.27 173.92
N HIS A 533 -122.66 24.59 173.83
CA HIS A 533 -123.42 25.60 174.58
C HIS A 533 -124.83 25.86 174.01
N ASN A 534 -125.02 25.78 172.69
CA ASN A 534 -126.35 25.86 172.09
C ASN A 534 -127.25 24.68 172.52
N ASP A 535 -126.66 23.49 172.59
CA ASP A 535 -127.34 22.24 172.92
C ASP A 535 -127.86 22.19 174.38
N THR A 536 -127.14 22.86 175.30
CA THR A 536 -127.57 23.04 176.70
C THR A 536 -128.69 24.08 176.84
N ILE A 537 -128.66 25.16 176.05
CA ILE A 537 -129.74 26.16 175.98
C ILE A 537 -131.02 25.56 175.37
N GLY A 538 -130.91 24.62 174.43
CA GLY A 538 -132.05 23.93 173.81
C GLY A 538 -132.86 23.12 174.81
N LYS A 539 -132.19 22.31 175.64
CA LYS A 539 -132.82 21.40 176.62
C LYS A 539 -133.72 22.14 177.62
N LEU A 540 -133.20 23.21 178.22
CA LEU A 540 -133.93 24.05 179.19
C LEU A 540 -135.16 24.78 178.61
N LYS A 541 -135.24 24.97 177.29
CA LYS A 541 -136.40 25.59 176.64
C LYS A 541 -137.56 24.62 176.37
N GLN A 542 -137.27 23.33 176.26
CA GLN A 542 -138.30 22.32 175.96
C GLN A 542 -139.10 21.94 177.21
N GLU A 543 -138.46 21.77 178.37
CA GLU A 543 -139.12 21.40 179.64
C GLU A 543 -140.19 22.42 180.09
N ILE A 544 -139.96 23.71 179.83
CA ILE A 544 -140.91 24.79 180.15
C ILE A 544 -142.19 24.69 179.30
N LYS A 545 -142.10 24.12 178.09
CA LYS A 545 -143.19 24.08 177.11
C LYS A 545 -144.20 22.97 177.39
N ASP A 546 -143.70 21.76 177.63
CA ASP A 546 -144.56 20.55 177.69
C ASP A 546 -145.48 20.52 178.91
N THR A 547 -145.10 21.22 179.99
CA THR A 547 -145.93 21.36 181.20
C THR A 547 -147.13 22.29 181.00
N VAL A 548 -147.02 23.32 180.15
CA VAL A 548 -148.07 24.32 179.91
C VAL A 548 -149.22 23.76 179.08
N ASP A 549 -148.92 22.99 178.03
CA ASP A 549 -149.96 22.40 177.18
C ASP A 549 -150.74 21.27 177.91
N GLY A 550 -150.17 20.67 178.96
CA GLY A 550 -150.85 19.69 179.82
C GLY A 550 -152.13 20.22 180.49
N GLN A 551 -152.15 21.49 180.92
CA GLN A 551 -153.35 22.10 181.51
C GLN A 551 -154.46 22.36 180.47
N ARG A 552 -154.11 22.48 179.18
CA ARG A 552 -154.98 23.01 178.12
C ARG A 552 -155.86 21.97 177.42
N ILE A 553 -155.59 20.68 177.68
CA ILE A 553 -156.21 19.56 176.96
C ILE A 553 -157.48 19.03 177.67
N LEU A 554 -157.60 19.23 178.98
CA LEU A 554 -158.77 18.78 179.76
C LEU A 554 -160.06 19.56 179.42
N GLU A 555 -159.97 20.85 179.07
CA GLU A 555 -161.14 21.68 178.77
C GLU A 555 -161.88 21.29 177.47
N LYS A 556 -161.18 20.67 176.50
CA LYS A 556 -161.65 20.64 175.09
C LYS A 556 -162.44 19.41 174.65
N LYS A 557 -162.65 18.42 175.53
CA LYS A 557 -163.47 17.22 175.17
C LYS A 557 -165.00 17.44 175.23
N GLY A 558 -165.47 18.64 175.60
CA GLY A 558 -166.90 18.90 175.86
C GLY A 558 -167.81 19.31 174.68
N SER A 559 -167.30 19.49 173.45
CA SER A 559 -168.01 20.29 172.41
C SER A 559 -168.29 19.62 171.06
N ALA A 560 -168.01 18.32 170.90
CA ALA A 560 -168.16 17.63 169.61
C ALA A 560 -169.61 17.28 169.20
N ALA A 561 -170.58 17.33 170.11
CA ALA A 561 -171.92 16.74 169.93
C ALA A 561 -172.93 17.55 169.08
N LEU A 562 -172.57 18.71 168.52
CA LEU A 562 -173.57 19.77 168.22
C LEU A 562 -173.72 20.22 166.75
N LYS A 563 -172.84 19.87 165.80
CA LYS A 563 -172.78 20.58 164.49
C LYS A 563 -172.91 19.80 163.19
N ASP A 564 -172.94 18.46 163.21
CA ASP A 564 -173.23 17.68 161.99
C ASP A 564 -174.71 17.81 161.53
N LEU A 565 -175.59 18.27 162.43
CA LEU A 565 -177.03 18.40 162.24
C LEU A 565 -177.50 19.60 161.38
N LYS A 566 -176.59 20.37 160.76
CA LYS A 566 -176.93 21.56 159.95
C LYS A 566 -176.22 21.61 158.58
N ARG A 567 -176.16 20.49 157.85
CA ARG A 567 -177.26 19.90 157.05
C ARG A 567 -177.34 20.47 155.61
N GLN A 568 -176.85 19.70 154.64
CA GLN A 568 -177.67 19.01 153.61
C GLN A 568 -178.64 19.81 152.69
N LEU A 569 -178.82 21.13 152.80
CA LEU A 569 -180.09 21.77 152.39
C LEU A 569 -180.04 22.79 151.23
N GLN A 570 -179.02 23.64 151.11
CA GLN A 570 -178.99 24.73 150.11
C GLN A 570 -177.91 24.55 149.02
N LEU A 571 -177.82 23.33 148.48
CA LEU A 571 -177.57 23.13 147.04
C LEU A 571 -178.89 23.06 146.24
N GLU A 572 -180.05 23.11 146.91
CA GLU A 572 -181.31 23.53 146.28
C GLU A 572 -181.29 25.05 146.05
N ARG A 573 -181.77 25.50 144.89
CA ARG A 573 -181.35 26.73 144.18
C ARG A 573 -179.85 26.67 143.83
N LYS A 574 -179.43 26.02 142.73
CA LYS A 574 -180.10 25.83 141.42
C LYS A 574 -180.65 27.15 140.84
N ARG A 575 -181.38 27.07 139.72
CA ARG A 575 -182.46 28.04 139.40
C ARG A 575 -182.01 29.46 139.04
N ALA A 576 -180.79 29.52 138.51
CA ALA A 576 -180.37 30.47 137.48
C ALA A 576 -179.38 29.71 136.57
N ASP A 577 -179.79 28.72 135.78
CA ASP A 577 -181.07 28.59 135.05
C ASP A 577 -181.53 29.91 134.40
N LYS A 578 -180.57 30.62 133.85
CA LYS A 578 -180.66 30.90 132.42
C LYS A 578 -179.73 29.91 131.71
N LEU A 579 -180.20 28.82 131.09
CA LEU A 579 -181.47 28.66 130.36
C LEU A 579 -181.59 29.81 129.35
N GLN A 580 -181.60 29.60 128.05
CA GLN A 580 -182.34 28.58 127.31
C GLN A 580 -181.89 28.78 125.84
N GLU A 581 -181.47 27.81 125.03
CA GLU A 581 -181.36 26.34 125.11
C GLU A 581 -179.97 25.93 124.53
N ARG A 582 -179.32 24.79 124.84
CA ARG A 582 -179.72 23.37 124.66
C ARG A 582 -179.92 23.03 123.17
N LEU A 583 -179.76 21.76 122.81
CA LEU A 583 -179.81 21.25 121.43
C LEU A 583 -178.56 21.69 120.62
N GLN A 584 -177.54 20.86 120.41
CA GLN A 584 -177.42 19.47 120.84
C GLN A 584 -175.96 19.08 121.17
N GLU A 585 -175.83 18.37 122.29
CA GLU A 585 -174.90 17.30 122.69
C GLU A 585 -173.45 17.24 122.10
N ILE A 586 -172.38 17.10 122.91
CA ILE A 586 -172.04 15.99 123.85
C ILE A 586 -171.78 14.68 123.08
N LEU A 587 -170.65 13.97 123.15
CA LEU A 587 -169.33 14.09 123.85
C LEU A 587 -168.32 13.17 123.07
N THR A 588 -167.00 13.03 123.31
CA THR A 588 -166.11 13.37 124.44
C THR A 588 -164.63 13.54 123.99
N ASN A 589 -163.94 14.57 124.49
CA ASN A 589 -162.54 14.69 125.01
C ASN A 589 -161.38 13.76 124.51
N SER A 590 -160.09 14.18 124.37
CA SER A 590 -159.40 15.50 124.42
C SER A 590 -157.91 15.41 123.92
N LYS A 591 -157.24 16.52 123.52
CA LYS A 591 -155.90 16.65 122.83
C LYS A 591 -155.14 17.96 123.26
N THR A 592 -153.90 18.39 122.90
CA THR A 592 -152.76 18.07 121.93
C THR A 592 -151.40 18.53 122.59
N ARG A 593 -150.11 18.39 122.15
CA ARG A 593 -149.27 18.62 120.91
C ARG A 593 -149.09 20.13 120.51
N THR A 594 -147.97 20.78 120.13
CA THR A 594 -146.50 20.55 119.82
C THR A 594 -145.75 21.92 120.01
N GLY A 595 -144.42 22.18 119.87
CA GLY A 595 -143.16 21.38 119.69
C GLY A 595 -142.17 21.94 118.61
N LEU A 596 -140.83 21.90 118.86
CA LEU A 596 -139.63 22.11 117.99
C LEU A 596 -138.84 23.49 118.05
N GLU A 597 -137.49 23.38 118.02
CA GLU A 597 -136.29 24.27 117.73
C GLU A 597 -136.27 25.83 117.74
N GLU A 598 -135.24 26.46 118.37
CA GLU A 598 -134.25 27.43 117.76
C GLU A 598 -133.14 28.03 118.71
N LEU A 599 -131.91 28.23 118.16
CA LEU A 599 -130.88 29.33 118.25
C LEU A 599 -130.44 30.12 119.55
N VAL A 600 -129.13 30.55 119.57
CA VAL A 600 -128.46 31.77 120.19
C VAL A 600 -127.32 31.59 121.24
N LEU A 601 -126.11 32.13 120.92
CA LEU A 601 -124.96 32.80 121.65
C LEU A 601 -124.69 32.56 123.17
N SER A 602 -123.52 32.80 123.81
CA SER A 602 -122.21 33.47 123.53
C SER A 602 -121.08 32.67 124.26
N GLU A 603 -119.76 32.70 123.98
CA GLU A 603 -118.77 33.81 124.03
C GLU A 603 -118.68 34.54 125.41
N ILE A 604 -117.52 34.86 126.03
CA ILE A 604 -116.07 34.83 125.65
C ILE A 604 -115.20 34.59 126.92
N ASN A 605 -113.97 34.02 126.80
CA ASN A 605 -112.76 34.62 127.43
C ASN A 605 -111.41 34.12 126.86
N SER A 606 -110.37 34.96 126.94
CA SER A 606 -109.00 34.78 126.39
C SER A 606 -108.00 35.58 127.29
N PRO A 607 -106.66 35.75 127.02
CA PRO A 607 -105.96 35.71 125.72
C PRO A 607 -104.49 35.16 125.68
N SER A 608 -103.95 35.04 124.45
CA SER A 608 -102.56 35.41 124.04
C SER A 608 -101.34 34.65 124.60
N ARG A 609 -100.09 34.74 124.07
CA ARG A 609 -99.43 35.01 122.74
C ARG A 609 -97.90 34.95 123.05
N THR A 610 -96.89 34.81 122.18
CA THR A 610 -96.69 34.72 120.70
C THR A 610 -95.39 33.88 120.51
N GLN A 611 -95.13 33.11 119.45
CA GLN A 611 -94.58 33.52 118.12
C GLN A 611 -93.28 34.38 118.20
N GLN A 612 -92.30 34.28 117.29
CA GLN A 612 -92.40 33.93 115.85
C GLN A 612 -91.06 33.41 115.23
N THR A 613 -91.16 32.81 114.02
CA THR A 613 -90.16 32.62 112.92
C THR A 613 -88.70 33.08 113.13
N GLY A 614 -87.69 32.24 112.85
CA GLY A 614 -87.02 32.13 111.52
C GLY A 614 -85.49 32.36 111.68
N ASP A 615 -84.54 31.97 110.82
CA ASP A 615 -84.51 31.29 109.51
C ASP A 615 -83.15 30.52 109.31
N SER A 616 -83.02 29.73 108.24
CA SER A 616 -81.76 29.44 107.49
C SER A 616 -80.46 28.95 108.19
N SER A 617 -80.45 27.66 108.57
CA SER A 617 -79.43 26.61 108.25
C SER A 617 -77.90 26.87 108.09
N SER A 618 -77.13 25.88 108.58
CA SER A 618 -75.74 25.49 108.17
C SER A 618 -74.58 26.36 108.74
N VAL A 619 -73.29 25.97 108.73
CA VAL A 619 -72.52 24.98 107.94
C VAL A 619 -71.35 24.36 108.76
N SER A 620 -70.77 23.24 108.27
CA SER A 620 -69.39 22.71 108.50
C SER A 620 -69.33 21.43 109.37
N SER A 621 -68.40 20.47 109.17
CA SER A 621 -67.02 20.61 108.67
C SER A 621 -66.45 19.40 107.88
N PHE A 622 -65.77 19.72 106.76
CA PHE A 622 -64.42 19.29 106.33
C PHE A 622 -63.95 17.83 106.19
N SER A 623 -63.05 17.65 105.21
CA SER A 623 -62.07 16.54 105.04
C SER A 623 -62.67 15.18 104.64
N TYR A 624 -61.99 14.29 103.90
CA TYR A 624 -60.54 14.06 103.74
C TYR A 624 -60.20 13.51 102.33
N ARG A 625 -58.95 13.08 102.10
CA ARG A 625 -58.51 12.28 100.92
C ARG A 625 -59.26 10.93 100.83
N ASP A 626 -59.29 10.32 99.64
CA ASP A 626 -58.52 9.07 99.42
C ASP A 626 -58.28 8.74 97.92
N MET A 627 -57.59 7.62 97.66
CA MET A 627 -57.10 7.14 96.36
C MET A 627 -58.12 6.28 95.56
N MET A 628 -57.74 5.97 94.31
CA MET A 628 -58.06 4.78 93.49
C MET A 628 -58.92 4.96 92.22
N LYS A 629 -58.41 4.32 91.14
CA LYS A 629 -59.10 3.68 89.99
C LYS A 629 -59.87 4.48 88.92
N GLU A 630 -59.68 3.98 87.70
CA GLU A 630 -60.52 4.06 86.48
C GLU A 630 -61.99 3.61 86.72
N PRO A 631 -62.98 3.84 85.80
CA PRO A 631 -62.82 4.09 84.35
C PRO A 631 -63.78 5.12 83.68
N GLN A 632 -63.78 5.09 82.34
CA GLN A 632 -64.86 5.39 81.36
C GLN A 632 -66.33 5.12 81.84
N PRO A 633 -67.43 5.59 81.14
CA PRO A 633 -67.54 5.71 79.66
C PRO A 633 -68.47 6.81 79.06
N THR A 634 -68.48 6.87 77.71
CA THR A 634 -69.61 7.03 76.73
C THR A 634 -69.02 7.61 75.43
N ASN A 635 -69.45 7.34 74.19
CA ASN A 635 -70.29 6.33 73.49
C ASN A 635 -69.82 6.40 71.99
N GLN A 636 -69.90 5.41 71.09
CA GLN A 636 -70.46 4.05 71.07
C GLN A 636 -69.91 3.26 69.85
N ASN A 637 -69.87 1.92 69.93
CA ASN A 637 -70.03 0.94 68.83
C ASN A 637 -69.09 1.00 67.56
N LYS A 638 -68.23 0.00 67.31
CA LYS A 638 -68.46 -1.27 66.54
C LYS A 638 -68.35 -1.12 65.00
N SER A 639 -67.87 -2.09 64.20
CA SER A 639 -67.18 -3.38 64.49
C SER A 639 -66.69 -4.07 63.19
N GLY A 640 -65.54 -4.77 63.25
CA GLY A 640 -65.05 -5.67 62.18
C GLY A 640 -64.38 -4.96 60.98
N GLY A 641 -63.57 -5.61 60.15
CA GLY A 641 -63.07 -6.99 60.20
C GLY A 641 -63.15 -7.70 58.84
N GLY A 642 -62.04 -7.77 58.09
CA GLY A 642 -61.97 -8.45 56.79
C GLY A 642 -60.60 -8.33 56.11
N SER A 643 -60.23 -9.32 55.30
CA SER A 643 -58.94 -9.39 54.59
C SER A 643 -58.90 -8.53 53.32
N PRO A 644 -57.71 -8.04 52.89
CA PRO A 644 -57.56 -7.44 51.57
C PRO A 644 -57.49 -8.53 50.48
N GLN A 645 -58.41 -8.50 49.52
CA GLN A 645 -58.30 -9.27 48.29
C GLN A 645 -58.63 -8.38 47.07
N SER A 646 -57.73 -8.41 46.08
CA SER A 646 -57.87 -8.02 44.68
C SER A 646 -59.00 -7.03 44.30
N GLN A 647 -58.61 -5.83 43.87
CA GLN A 647 -59.43 -5.00 42.98
C GLN A 647 -58.76 -4.83 41.62
N ARG A 648 -59.59 -4.55 40.60
CA ARG A 648 -59.20 -4.25 39.22
C ARG A 648 -58.63 -2.83 39.11
N PRO A 649 -57.96 -2.48 37.99
CA PRO A 649 -57.36 -1.15 37.83
C PRO A 649 -58.40 -0.04 37.97
N ALA A 650 -57.98 1.09 38.53
CA ALA A 650 -58.66 2.36 38.34
C ALA A 650 -58.59 2.75 36.85
N GLU A 651 -59.62 3.44 36.38
CA GLU A 651 -59.59 4.09 35.07
C GLU A 651 -58.58 5.25 35.17
N LEU A 652 -57.50 5.17 34.39
CA LEU A 652 -56.55 6.26 34.22
C LEU A 652 -57.27 7.43 33.55
N SER A 653 -56.94 8.66 33.94
CA SER A 653 -57.44 9.84 33.24
C SER A 653 -56.93 9.89 31.79
N ASP A 654 -57.69 10.55 30.91
CA ASP A 654 -57.32 10.66 29.48
C ASP A 654 -55.95 11.36 29.32
N ASP A 655 -55.59 12.25 30.25
CA ASP A 655 -54.28 12.89 30.36
C ASP A 655 -53.15 11.92 30.76
N GLU A 656 -53.39 11.02 31.74
CA GLU A 656 -52.42 9.96 32.11
C GLU A 656 -52.25 8.92 31.00
N VAL A 657 -53.34 8.58 30.30
CA VAL A 657 -53.31 7.73 29.10
C VAL A 657 -52.53 8.44 27.99
N GLY A 658 -52.72 9.74 27.81
CA GLY A 658 -51.95 10.59 26.91
C GLY A 658 -50.46 10.61 27.24
N GLU A 659 -50.08 10.82 28.51
CA GLU A 659 -48.69 10.74 28.96
C GLU A 659 -48.07 9.35 28.72
N LEU A 660 -48.82 8.26 28.90
CA LEU A 660 -48.34 6.91 28.65
C LEU A 660 -48.17 6.63 27.15
N PHE A 661 -49.07 7.11 26.28
CA PHE A 661 -48.87 7.04 24.83
C PHE A 661 -47.70 7.91 24.36
N GLN A 662 -47.52 9.10 24.94
CA GLN A 662 -46.39 9.99 24.64
C GLN A 662 -45.07 9.34 25.04
N ARG A 663 -44.94 8.83 26.27
CA ARG A 663 -43.75 8.09 26.73
C ARG A 663 -43.52 6.81 25.91
N LEU A 664 -44.58 6.12 25.49
CA LEU A 664 -44.45 4.94 24.63
C LEU A 664 -43.96 5.31 23.22
N ALA A 665 -44.43 6.43 22.66
CA ALA A 665 -43.94 6.95 21.38
C ALA A 665 -42.47 7.40 21.46
N GLU A 666 -42.10 8.10 22.54
CA GLU A 666 -40.72 8.51 22.83
C GLU A 666 -39.79 7.29 22.98
N VAL A 667 -40.15 6.31 23.82
CA VAL A 667 -39.37 5.06 23.98
C VAL A 667 -39.31 4.24 22.69
N GLN A 668 -40.38 4.22 21.88
CA GLN A 668 -40.38 3.55 20.59
C GLN A 668 -39.50 4.28 19.56
N GLN A 669 -39.43 5.61 19.61
CA GLN A 669 -38.54 6.43 18.79
C GLN A 669 -37.06 6.29 19.24
N GLU A 670 -36.78 6.32 20.54
CA GLU A 670 -35.44 6.04 21.09
C GLU A 670 -34.98 4.64 20.70
N LYS A 671 -35.85 3.63 20.84
CA LYS A 671 -35.59 2.27 20.40
C LYS A 671 -35.27 2.20 18.91
N TRP A 672 -36.06 2.85 18.05
CA TRP A 672 -35.83 2.87 16.61
C TRP A 672 -34.50 3.56 16.26
N MET A 673 -34.18 4.69 16.90
CA MET A 673 -32.90 5.38 16.77
C MET A 673 -31.71 4.56 17.28
N LEU A 674 -31.92 3.67 18.27
CA LEU A 674 -30.91 2.73 18.76
C LEU A 674 -30.75 1.53 17.81
N GLU A 675 -31.83 0.98 17.28
CA GLU A 675 -31.81 -0.07 16.25
C GLU A 675 -31.09 0.41 14.98
N GLU A 676 -31.34 1.66 14.54
CA GLU A 676 -30.62 2.25 13.40
C GLU A 676 -29.14 2.53 13.70
N LYS A 677 -28.79 2.97 14.91
CA LYS A 677 -27.39 3.08 15.36
C LYS A 677 -26.68 1.74 15.41
N VAL A 678 -27.34 0.69 15.93
CA VAL A 678 -26.79 -0.69 15.92
C VAL A 678 -26.57 -1.16 14.50
N LYS A 679 -27.55 -0.99 13.61
CA LYS A 679 -27.43 -1.35 12.19
C LYS A 679 -26.30 -0.59 11.47
N HIS A 680 -26.10 0.70 11.79
CA HIS A 680 -24.95 1.46 11.29
C HIS A 680 -23.62 0.93 11.83
N LEU A 681 -23.55 0.54 13.11
CA LEU A 681 -22.36 -0.07 13.70
C LEU A 681 -22.09 -1.46 13.10
N GLU A 682 -23.11 -2.28 12.86
CA GLU A 682 -23.00 -3.58 12.18
C GLU A 682 -22.43 -3.42 10.77
N VAL A 683 -23.01 -2.54 9.94
CA VAL A 683 -22.52 -2.25 8.59
C VAL A 683 -21.10 -1.65 8.62
N SER A 684 -20.81 -0.78 9.57
CA SER A 684 -19.46 -0.21 9.76
C SER A 684 -18.45 -1.28 10.19
N CYS A 685 -18.83 -2.21 11.06
CA CYS A 685 -17.98 -3.33 11.49
C CYS A 685 -17.76 -4.34 10.37
N SER A 686 -18.78 -4.66 9.56
CA SER A 686 -18.62 -5.48 8.35
C SER A 686 -17.69 -4.80 7.34
N SER A 687 -17.89 -3.51 7.05
CA SER A 687 -17.01 -2.76 6.13
C SER A 687 -15.57 -2.67 6.65
N MET A 688 -15.39 -2.50 7.96
CA MET A 688 -14.07 -2.48 8.60
C MET A 688 -13.41 -3.86 8.60
N ALA A 689 -14.18 -4.94 8.82
CA ALA A 689 -13.69 -6.31 8.72
C ALA A 689 -13.26 -6.65 7.29
N GLU A 690 -14.04 -6.29 6.27
CA GLU A 690 -13.62 -6.45 4.87
C GLU A 690 -12.37 -5.62 4.55
N ASP A 691 -12.27 -4.39 5.03
CA ASP A 691 -11.11 -3.51 4.78
C ASP A 691 -9.85 -4.01 5.51
N ILE A 692 -9.99 -4.56 6.72
CA ILE A 692 -8.93 -5.30 7.42
C ILE A 692 -8.55 -6.54 6.61
N CYS A 693 -9.49 -7.36 6.13
CA CYS A 693 -9.17 -8.52 5.29
C CYS A 693 -8.46 -8.12 3.98
N ARG A 694 -8.89 -7.04 3.32
CA ARG A 694 -8.23 -6.49 2.12
C ARG A 694 -6.81 -6.02 2.46
N LYS A 695 -6.62 -5.26 3.54
CA LYS A 695 -5.30 -4.79 3.99
C LYS A 695 -4.40 -5.94 4.43
N SER A 696 -4.92 -6.95 5.11
CA SER A 696 -4.18 -8.18 5.44
C SER A 696 -3.75 -8.94 4.21
N ALA A 697 -4.60 -9.09 3.18
CA ALA A 697 -4.22 -9.74 1.92
C ALA A 697 -3.18 -8.93 1.13
N ILE A 698 -3.27 -7.60 1.14
CA ILE A 698 -2.25 -6.71 0.54
C ILE A 698 -0.93 -6.85 1.30
N ILE A 699 -0.95 -6.87 2.64
CA ILE A 699 0.25 -7.06 3.48
C ILE A 699 0.84 -8.47 3.29
N GLU A 700 0.01 -9.51 3.20
CA GLU A 700 0.46 -10.88 2.93
C GLU A 700 1.15 -10.97 1.57
N THR A 701 0.55 -10.37 0.52
CA THR A 701 1.17 -10.24 -0.81
C THR A 701 2.49 -9.48 -0.74
N TYR A 702 2.53 -8.31 -0.08
CA TYR A 702 3.76 -7.52 0.08
C TYR A 702 4.83 -8.25 0.90
N VAL A 703 4.47 -9.05 1.90
CA VAL A 703 5.40 -9.85 2.70
C VAL A 703 5.90 -11.08 1.94
N MET A 704 5.16 -11.56 0.94
CA MET A 704 5.64 -12.58 0.00
C MET A 704 6.59 -11.97 -1.04
N ASP A 705 6.23 -10.85 -1.69
CA ASP A 705 7.09 -10.17 -2.67
C ASP A 705 8.36 -9.57 -2.03
N SER A 706 8.27 -8.97 -0.84
CA SER A 706 9.44 -8.41 -0.13
C SER A 706 10.42 -9.48 0.37
N ARG A 707 10.09 -10.77 0.25
CA ARG A 707 11.03 -11.89 0.46
C ARG A 707 11.73 -12.33 -0.83
N ILE A 708 11.31 -11.83 -1.99
CA ILE A 708 11.88 -12.10 -3.31
C ILE A 708 12.86 -10.97 -3.70
N ASP A 709 12.51 -9.72 -3.41
CA ASP A 709 13.29 -8.51 -3.80
C ASP A 709 14.61 -8.28 -3.01
N VAL A 710 15.12 -9.29 -2.28
CA VAL A 710 16.47 -9.27 -1.68
C VAL A 710 17.47 -10.12 -2.49
N SER A 711 17.02 -10.79 -3.56
CA SER A 711 17.88 -11.62 -4.43
C SER A 711 17.55 -11.48 -5.92
N GLY A 712 18.04 -10.41 -6.56
CA GLY A 712 18.23 -10.36 -8.02
C GLY A 712 19.67 -10.74 -8.41
N SER A 713 19.96 -11.28 -9.60
CA SER A 713 19.08 -11.62 -10.72
C SER A 713 19.81 -12.50 -11.75
N HIS A 714 19.07 -12.99 -12.76
CA HIS A 714 19.51 -13.65 -14.01
C HIS A 714 19.89 -15.15 -13.95
N GLY A 715 19.38 -15.89 -14.95
CA GLY A 715 19.62 -17.31 -15.19
C GLY A 715 18.33 -18.03 -15.60
N GLY A 716 18.18 -18.46 -16.86
CA GLY A 716 16.94 -19.08 -17.32
C GLY A 716 17.15 -20.17 -18.38
N SER A 717 16.23 -21.15 -18.44
CA SER A 717 15.62 -21.67 -19.67
C SER A 717 14.71 -22.90 -19.45
N GLN A 718 13.47 -22.82 -19.97
CA GLN A 718 12.72 -23.88 -20.69
C GLN A 718 12.25 -25.20 -20.02
N GLY A 719 10.92 -25.42 -20.09
CA GLY A 719 10.24 -26.74 -19.96
C GLY A 719 9.59 -27.01 -18.59
N ASP A 720 8.35 -27.53 -18.47
CA ASP A 720 7.31 -27.84 -19.46
C ASP A 720 5.89 -27.62 -18.85
N ARG A 721 4.84 -27.88 -19.63
CA ARG A 721 3.46 -27.40 -19.46
C ARG A 721 2.70 -27.89 -18.22
N GLY A 722 2.06 -26.95 -17.51
CA GLY A 722 0.88 -27.24 -16.68
C GLY A 722 0.43 -26.11 -15.73
N GLY A 723 -0.47 -25.21 -16.16
CA GLY A 723 -1.24 -24.35 -15.23
C GLY A 723 -1.37 -22.86 -15.57
N LEU A 724 -0.56 -22.31 -16.48
CA LEU A 724 -0.47 -20.84 -16.72
C LEU A 724 -1.73 -20.16 -17.32
N GLY A 725 -2.82 -20.89 -17.59
CA GLY A 725 -4.08 -20.32 -18.08
C GLY A 725 -4.89 -19.52 -17.05
N SER A 726 -4.59 -19.67 -15.75
CA SER A 726 -5.23 -18.86 -14.69
C SER A 726 -4.43 -17.58 -14.41
N VAL A 727 -3.12 -17.70 -14.20
CA VAL A 727 -2.26 -16.61 -13.69
C VAL A 727 -2.05 -15.49 -14.71
N LEU A 728 -2.07 -15.79 -16.01
CA LEU A 728 -1.94 -14.79 -17.08
C LEU A 728 -3.14 -13.84 -17.22
N ARG A 729 -4.24 -14.04 -16.47
CA ARG A 729 -5.35 -13.08 -16.38
C ARG A 729 -5.07 -11.96 -15.37
N ASP A 730 -4.29 -12.27 -14.34
CA ASP A 730 -4.11 -11.43 -13.16
C ASP A 730 -2.75 -10.70 -13.18
N LEU A 731 -1.76 -11.23 -13.91
CA LEU A 731 -0.45 -10.57 -14.11
C LEU A 731 -0.45 -9.41 -15.12
N VAL A 732 -1.63 -8.90 -15.49
CA VAL A 732 -1.77 -7.66 -16.27
C VAL A 732 -1.67 -6.46 -15.33
N LYS A 733 -0.43 -5.99 -15.13
CA LYS A 733 0.01 -4.72 -14.51
C LYS A 733 -0.80 -4.20 -13.29
N PRO A 734 -0.17 -3.94 -12.12
CA PRO A 734 -0.86 -3.34 -10.96
C PRO A 734 -1.50 -1.94 -11.15
N GLY A 735 -1.36 -1.29 -12.31
CA GLY A 735 -2.13 -0.09 -12.68
C GLY A 735 -3.43 -0.40 -13.45
N ASP A 736 -3.56 -1.60 -14.02
CA ASP A 736 -4.69 -1.99 -14.85
C ASP A 736 -5.93 -2.38 -14.03
N GLU A 737 -5.85 -2.73 -12.74
CA GLU A 737 -7.05 -2.91 -11.90
C GLU A 737 -7.83 -1.60 -11.74
N ASN A 738 -7.17 -0.50 -11.38
CA ASN A 738 -7.84 0.82 -11.29
C ASN A 738 -8.32 1.31 -12.66
N LEU A 739 -7.58 1.06 -13.74
CA LEU A 739 -8.03 1.38 -15.10
C LEU A 739 -9.20 0.49 -15.55
N ARG A 740 -9.25 -0.78 -15.15
CA ARG A 740 -10.33 -1.73 -15.45
C ARG A 740 -11.58 -1.42 -14.62
N GLU A 741 -11.43 -1.02 -13.36
CA GLU A 741 -12.53 -0.56 -12.53
C GLU A 741 -13.06 0.81 -13.01
N MET A 742 -12.18 1.73 -13.42
CA MET A 742 -12.57 3.01 -14.02
C MET A 742 -13.24 2.82 -15.39
N ASN A 743 -12.72 1.95 -16.25
CA ASN A 743 -13.38 1.59 -17.51
C ASN A 743 -14.72 0.87 -17.26
N LYS A 744 -14.82 0.03 -16.23
CA LYS A 744 -16.10 -0.59 -15.82
C LYS A 744 -17.09 0.44 -15.27
N LYS A 745 -16.64 1.45 -14.53
CA LYS A 745 -17.48 2.58 -14.08
C LYS A 745 -17.92 3.46 -15.26
N LEU A 746 -17.03 3.74 -16.22
CA LEU A 746 -17.37 4.43 -17.47
C LEU A 746 -18.33 3.63 -18.34
N GLN A 747 -18.11 2.32 -18.48
CA GLN A 747 -18.98 1.41 -19.24
C GLN A 747 -20.36 1.32 -18.57
N ASN A 748 -20.43 1.07 -17.26
CA ASN A 748 -21.70 1.08 -16.52
C ASN A 748 -22.43 2.43 -16.68
N MET A 749 -21.71 3.57 -16.61
CA MET A 749 -22.30 4.90 -16.81
C MET A 749 -22.77 5.11 -18.25
N LEU A 750 -22.06 4.58 -19.24
CA LEU A 750 -22.43 4.62 -20.65
C LEU A 750 -23.65 3.73 -20.93
N GLU A 751 -23.70 2.53 -20.35
CA GLU A 751 -24.84 1.61 -20.41
C GLU A 751 -26.06 2.18 -19.69
N GLU A 752 -25.89 2.84 -18.55
CA GLU A 752 -26.96 3.57 -17.85
C GLU A 752 -27.44 4.78 -18.67
N GLN A 753 -26.55 5.54 -19.29
CA GLN A 753 -26.92 6.66 -20.17
C GLN A 753 -27.55 6.22 -21.49
N LEU A 754 -27.10 5.10 -22.08
CA LEU A 754 -27.75 4.48 -23.24
C LEU A 754 -29.13 3.95 -22.86
N THR A 755 -29.27 3.34 -21.69
CA THR A 755 -30.56 2.89 -21.16
C THR A 755 -31.49 4.07 -20.92
N LYS A 756 -31.01 5.17 -20.33
CA LYS A 756 -31.79 6.40 -20.13
C LYS A 756 -32.15 7.08 -21.45
N ASN A 757 -31.24 7.13 -22.43
CA ASN A 757 -31.55 7.63 -23.77
C ASN A 757 -32.56 6.74 -24.50
N MET A 758 -32.48 5.40 -24.37
CA MET A 758 -33.47 4.49 -24.95
C MET A 758 -34.85 4.69 -24.32
N HIS A 759 -34.94 4.93 -23.00
CA HIS A 759 -36.21 5.27 -22.35
C HIS A 759 -36.71 6.65 -22.81
N LEU A 760 -35.88 7.70 -22.76
CA LEU A 760 -36.22 9.04 -23.24
C LEU A 760 -36.65 9.05 -24.72
N GLN A 761 -36.00 8.29 -25.59
CA GLN A 761 -36.36 8.15 -26.99
C GLN A 761 -37.70 7.44 -27.16
N LYS A 762 -37.99 6.42 -26.33
CA LYS A 762 -39.27 5.72 -26.30
C LYS A 762 -40.40 6.57 -25.71
N ASP A 763 -40.09 7.40 -24.71
CA ASP A 763 -41.02 8.37 -24.13
C ASP A 763 -41.32 9.51 -25.11
N LEU A 764 -40.31 9.99 -25.86
CA LEU A 764 -40.48 10.92 -26.98
C LEU A 764 -41.28 10.29 -28.13
N GLU A 765 -41.08 9.00 -28.42
CA GLU A 765 -41.82 8.28 -29.45
C GLU A 765 -43.28 8.01 -29.02
N LEU A 766 -43.54 7.76 -27.74
CA LEU A 766 -44.88 7.72 -27.15
C LEU A 766 -45.55 9.09 -27.15
N LEU A 767 -44.84 10.15 -26.73
CA LEU A 767 -45.34 11.53 -26.78
C LEU A 767 -45.60 12.00 -28.22
N SER A 768 -44.81 11.54 -29.19
CA SER A 768 -45.02 11.79 -30.62
C SER A 768 -46.25 11.03 -31.15
N GLN A 769 -46.41 9.75 -30.80
CA GLN A 769 -47.63 8.99 -31.09
C GLN A 769 -48.87 9.61 -30.46
N GLU A 770 -48.75 10.14 -29.24
CA GLU A 770 -49.84 10.82 -28.53
C GLU A 770 -50.15 12.20 -29.13
N LEU A 771 -49.13 12.95 -29.59
CA LEU A 771 -49.32 14.15 -30.41
C LEU A 771 -50.03 13.84 -31.73
N VAL A 772 -49.71 12.72 -32.37
CA VAL A 772 -50.40 12.25 -33.59
C VAL A 772 -51.82 11.74 -33.27
N ARG A 773 -52.06 11.15 -32.10
CA ARG A 773 -53.39 10.76 -31.63
C ARG A 773 -54.25 11.99 -31.37
N LEU A 774 -53.76 12.95 -30.60
CA LEU A 774 -54.42 14.24 -30.33
C LEU A 774 -54.64 15.06 -31.61
N SER A 775 -53.70 15.02 -32.56
CA SER A 775 -53.84 15.65 -33.88
C SER A 775 -54.92 14.98 -34.75
N LYS A 776 -55.18 13.69 -34.57
CA LYS A 776 -56.29 12.96 -35.21
C LYS A 776 -57.62 13.08 -34.47
N GLU A 777 -57.59 13.28 -33.15
CA GLU A 777 -58.77 13.45 -32.31
C GLU A 777 -59.25 14.91 -32.21
N SER A 778 -58.44 15.89 -32.63
CA SER A 778 -58.82 17.30 -32.77
C SER A 778 -59.65 17.54 -34.04
N PRO A 779 -60.98 17.73 -33.95
CA PRO A 779 -61.85 17.78 -35.13
C PRO A 779 -61.98 19.21 -35.68
N GLY A 780 -60.92 19.67 -36.34
CA GLY A 780 -60.94 20.88 -37.18
C GLY A 780 -60.25 22.12 -36.59
N GLY A 781 -59.37 22.73 -37.39
CA GLY A 781 -58.67 23.98 -37.09
C GLY A 781 -57.80 24.42 -38.26
N SER A 782 -58.30 25.35 -39.09
CA SER A 782 -57.68 25.70 -40.39
C SER A 782 -56.83 26.98 -40.35
N ALA A 783 -55.52 26.86 -40.57
CA ALA A 783 -54.59 27.90 -41.09
C ALA A 783 -53.29 27.17 -41.51
N VAL A 784 -52.64 27.35 -42.67
CA VAL A 784 -52.24 28.56 -43.42
C VAL A 784 -51.11 29.34 -42.73
N GLY A 785 -49.89 29.23 -43.27
CA GLY A 785 -48.71 30.01 -42.89
C GLY A 785 -47.44 29.45 -43.54
N SER A 786 -46.76 30.26 -44.37
CA SER A 786 -45.48 29.91 -44.99
C SER A 786 -44.31 30.57 -44.26
N GLY A 787 -43.15 29.91 -44.24
CA GLY A 787 -41.89 30.40 -43.69
C GLY A 787 -40.75 29.45 -44.03
#